data_AF-A0A1R2CZ48-F1
#
_entry.id   AF-A0A1R2CZ48-F1
#
_cell.length_a   1.000
_cell.length_b   1.000
_cell.length_c   1.000
_cell.angle_alpha   90.00
_cell.angle_beta   90.00
_cell.angle_gamma   90.00
#
_symmetry.space_group_name_H-M   'P 1'
#
loop_
_entity.id
_entity.type
_entity.pdbx_description
1 polymer ?
#
loop_
_entity_poly.entity_id
_entity_poly.type
_entity_poly.pdbx_seq_one_letter_code
_entity_poly.pdbx_strand_id
1 'polypeptide(L)'
;MKTLSILLSTVIYIVISDNFIGLLTSEYTSDIFKQQIEANLQGILLSSKSTLSIYWVEVNLSNMNNNWIIPKSFLDNNIKIILDVSLYPSYSQYLASQTSIDNFLHIVLERPINSLIGEVPSPNTIYAYQNYIPEAKALYDLIMNFNWENLALIYDQQLNNLQMAKEFKKLVENTIKLKDELILDNDDVFSYTTLSHRLESTTRDSGARIIVVMVNPVLAGMLLRAADESVMGGAGYAWIFSSGSMLNIGEIAKNSHADIPPEKYGILKTGAIGLMTPDQVYLDSEPLGTLQALITISNQALLSVTEPNSLTLYDYFLSNYEFPSLPYQLHFDETGIKKVDYFLYNLKNFYANKVGKWDSKKNIFVLDQENIITWPGLSTDVPDDKVPIMKICLLYPQTDAQGKIDPEGELVKKGFMLAINQINTQKLLGDYRVDVTYKDTLLSNSLASVTIKSLASFNILAYVGPYGSDLAKSYARALSAYEDPKPLISYQASESLLSDSTIYSRFLRTVQPDGLQAVAVAMQINVQNWKRIGVIYSDDTTGQGIYTSFQSNVKTLDIIIENPETFRSIFINTNEDGSLSSSTKSRIDDVLSEIVKKQLKIIVYLGNSTISAEIAKQAHKKELYGNDYSWIGSMWLDSTLQKTIEQYYKNDEENIYKVLNGAFGLAYRSPQGDEGKIFESNFKEAYSESYSIFSLLAYDTAYLLANTISGMISKGEDFTSGKELMDSLRAADFVGASGKIKFSEGTNDRSAYGYAIGNMQNKKFINIQVYDPLDPNMFTNVSNTSIIWGGEASKSPSDSWSVNYDCPFAQHMSRVSGQGVAIVISIGAFLVIITLGLSYYSYKKWRQVEMMEIREPVVRNWKDTMAEVQIGVEFFQFIAIAPTFTSLKIVIEAASNIFMLDIMKVAQSSKADYWVLLSAVCALCYAWFILVILIMTNAETWLQKLPMCQRLLSMMNTLFLPFYGNTMFLPSLALLLDVFVCDHTAQGREYVWRDCYMQCWGDKHSPYIAMSAIAIITYEPVAAFSRPLWQQAKTGLNIKIKPFFLLLKTCMQILLIAVGKSLQGISPLAHGIVFSILFTSFTIFTYKLRPFNYGRCNLWEFSSLVAVSYMSILATLSYSGNSSHIGWFVALIVGWALLGAGTIFFQRKYFPNLLVAPAEAKSKRKVYNMLEAQDVSQNEDLSKQEIPSQSLNQDSNNKQNLVLEIRSKSNPVSEEHPKSSESDSDDEVDEGAIPI
;
A
#
# COMPACT_ATOMS: atom_id res chain seq x y z
N MET A 1 87.23 -34.98 5.78
CA MET A 1 87.39 -36.43 6.03
C MET A 1 86.00 -37.00 6.25
N LYS A 2 85.42 -37.65 5.22
CA LYS A 2 84.17 -38.39 5.36
C LYS A 2 84.52 -39.85 5.60
N THR A 3 84.06 -40.37 6.72
CA THR A 3 84.05 -41.78 7.11
C THR A 3 83.52 -42.65 5.95
N LEU A 4 84.18 -43.79 5.72
CA LEU A 4 83.68 -44.89 4.89
C LEU A 4 82.25 -45.24 5.34
N SER A 5 81.23 -44.84 4.58
CA SER A 5 79.89 -45.42 4.73
C SER A 5 79.82 -46.66 3.84
N ILE A 6 79.74 -47.82 4.47
CA ILE A 6 79.40 -49.06 3.79
C ILE A 6 77.98 -48.86 3.24
N LEU A 7 77.82 -48.87 1.91
CA LEU A 7 76.52 -48.80 1.25
C LEU A 7 75.82 -50.16 1.42
N LEU A 8 75.13 -50.33 2.55
CA LEU A 8 74.33 -51.51 2.84
C LEU A 8 72.98 -51.40 2.11
N SER A 9 72.72 -52.37 1.25
CA SER A 9 71.44 -52.53 0.56
C SER A 9 70.85 -53.88 0.90
N THR A 10 69.53 -53.92 1.07
CA THR A 10 68.82 -55.17 1.29
C THR A 10 68.22 -55.67 -0.02
N VAL A 11 68.52 -56.91 -0.34
CA VAL A 11 68.03 -57.59 -1.53
C VAL A 11 67.03 -58.65 -1.15
N ILE A 12 65.92 -58.68 -1.88
CA ILE A 12 64.88 -59.69 -1.77
C ILE A 12 64.92 -60.57 -3.02
N TYR A 13 65.04 -61.88 -2.85
CA TYR A 13 64.96 -62.84 -3.95
C TYR A 13 63.55 -63.40 -4.10
N ILE A 14 63.09 -63.50 -5.34
CA ILE A 14 61.85 -64.17 -5.70
C ILE A 14 62.19 -65.30 -6.70
N VAL A 15 62.00 -66.56 -6.29
CA VAL A 15 62.40 -67.76 -7.06
C VAL A 15 61.28 -68.29 -7.94
N ILE A 16 61.45 -68.28 -9.27
CA ILE A 16 60.45 -68.79 -10.24
C ILE A 16 61.07 -69.93 -11.07
N SER A 17 60.73 -71.17 -10.70
CA SER A 17 61.34 -72.38 -11.27
C SER A 17 62.87 -72.36 -11.14
N ASP A 18 63.60 -72.16 -12.26
CA ASP A 18 65.07 -72.12 -12.35
C ASP A 18 65.64 -70.69 -12.61
N ASN A 19 64.78 -69.67 -12.65
CA ASN A 19 65.15 -68.26 -12.84
C ASN A 19 64.69 -67.41 -11.65
N PHE A 20 65.39 -66.29 -11.41
CA PHE A 20 65.17 -65.47 -10.22
C PHE A 20 64.88 -64.01 -10.60
N ILE A 21 63.97 -63.37 -9.85
CA ILE A 21 63.75 -61.92 -9.85
C ILE A 21 64.39 -61.35 -8.58
N GLY A 22 65.26 -60.36 -8.73
CA GLY A 22 65.87 -59.64 -7.59
C GLY A 22 65.19 -58.30 -7.38
N LEU A 23 64.70 -58.01 -6.17
CA LEU A 23 64.23 -56.68 -5.77
C LEU A 23 65.30 -56.02 -4.91
N LEU A 24 65.83 -54.90 -5.38
CA LEU A 24 66.92 -54.16 -4.77
C LEU A 24 66.36 -52.93 -4.03
N THR A 25 66.64 -52.85 -2.73
CA THR A 25 66.30 -51.69 -1.88
C THR A 25 67.57 -51.06 -1.29
N SER A 26 67.45 -49.86 -0.72
CA SER A 26 68.56 -49.18 -0.05
C SER A 26 68.11 -48.45 1.21
N GLU A 27 69.04 -47.77 1.91
CA GLU A 27 68.72 -46.86 3.01
C GLU A 27 67.82 -45.68 2.60
N TYR A 28 67.80 -45.30 1.31
CA TYR A 28 66.94 -44.23 0.81
C TYR A 28 65.52 -44.71 0.47
N THR A 29 65.32 -46.02 0.31
CA THR A 29 63.97 -46.58 0.14
C THR A 29 63.18 -46.38 1.43
N SER A 30 62.01 -45.73 1.34
CA SER A 30 61.16 -45.38 2.50
C SER A 30 60.89 -46.58 3.41
N ASP A 31 61.04 -46.38 4.72
CA ASP A 31 60.75 -47.42 5.72
C ASP A 31 59.27 -47.86 5.67
N ILE A 32 58.36 -46.93 5.33
CA ILE A 32 56.94 -47.24 5.12
C ILE A 32 56.78 -48.20 3.93
N PHE A 33 57.50 -47.95 2.84
CA PHE A 33 57.44 -48.79 1.64
C PHE A 33 58.03 -50.19 1.90
N LYS A 34 59.15 -50.27 2.63
CA LYS A 34 59.74 -51.54 3.08
C LYS A 34 58.76 -52.34 3.94
N GLN A 35 58.13 -51.70 4.93
CA GLN A 35 57.13 -52.33 5.80
C GLN A 35 55.88 -52.78 5.03
N GLN A 36 55.41 -51.98 4.07
CA GLN A 36 54.29 -52.35 3.21
C GLN A 36 54.62 -53.58 2.36
N ILE A 37 55.83 -53.65 1.78
CA ILE A 37 56.30 -54.81 1.03
C ILE A 37 56.30 -56.04 1.92
N GLU A 38 56.87 -55.96 3.12
CA GLU A 38 56.89 -57.06 4.09
C GLU A 38 55.50 -57.54 4.47
N ALA A 39 54.57 -56.61 4.74
CA ALA A 39 53.22 -56.93 5.19
C ALA A 39 52.33 -57.55 4.10
N ASN A 40 52.50 -57.15 2.83
CA ASN A 40 51.62 -57.54 1.72
C ASN A 40 52.25 -58.57 0.77
N LEU A 41 53.50 -58.93 1.00
CA LEU A 41 54.29 -59.84 0.16
C LEU A 41 53.50 -61.10 -0.18
N GLN A 42 52.98 -61.81 0.82
CA GLN A 42 52.30 -63.09 0.64
C GLN A 42 51.03 -62.99 -0.24
N GLY A 43 50.31 -61.87 -0.17
CA GLY A 43 49.15 -61.58 -1.02
C GLY A 43 49.55 -61.33 -2.48
N ILE A 44 50.64 -60.59 -2.70
CA ILE A 44 51.23 -60.37 -4.02
C ILE A 44 51.63 -61.71 -4.66
N LEU A 45 52.27 -62.61 -3.91
CA LEU A 45 52.65 -63.96 -4.40
C LEU A 45 51.43 -64.79 -4.81
N LEU A 46 50.37 -64.83 -3.99
CA LEU A 46 49.13 -65.55 -4.26
C LEU A 46 48.42 -65.04 -5.53
N SER A 47 48.35 -63.72 -5.71
CA SER A 47 47.72 -63.10 -6.88
C SER A 47 48.45 -63.43 -8.19
N SER A 48 49.77 -63.62 -8.13
CA SER A 48 50.62 -63.92 -9.29
C SER A 48 50.69 -65.42 -9.66
N LYS A 49 49.95 -66.30 -8.95
CA LYS A 49 49.87 -67.76 -9.16
C LYS A 49 51.23 -68.47 -9.21
N SER A 50 52.12 -68.16 -8.28
CA SER A 50 53.51 -68.66 -8.26
C SER A 50 53.83 -69.40 -6.95
N THR A 51 54.68 -70.43 -7.01
CA THR A 51 55.23 -71.12 -5.84
C THR A 51 56.61 -70.56 -5.52
N LEU A 52 56.65 -69.51 -4.70
CA LEU A 52 57.84 -68.67 -4.46
C LEU A 52 58.44 -68.94 -3.07
N SER A 53 59.77 -69.04 -2.99
CA SER A 53 60.52 -68.93 -1.73
C SER A 53 61.23 -67.57 -1.71
N ILE A 54 61.34 -66.93 -0.54
CA ILE A 54 61.90 -65.57 -0.41
C ILE A 54 63.03 -65.55 0.59
N TYR A 55 64.13 -64.88 0.23
CA TYR A 55 65.30 -64.69 1.07
C TYR A 55 65.64 -63.20 1.13
N TRP A 56 65.94 -62.72 2.34
CA TRP A 56 66.49 -61.39 2.58
C TRP A 56 68.01 -61.51 2.73
N VAL A 57 68.76 -60.78 1.91
CA VAL A 57 70.23 -60.77 1.99
C VAL A 57 70.72 -59.34 1.96
N GLU A 58 71.53 -58.97 2.94
CA GLU A 58 72.29 -57.73 2.89
C GLU A 58 73.44 -57.88 1.90
N VAL A 59 73.53 -56.95 0.96
CA VAL A 59 74.56 -56.92 -0.08
C VAL A 59 75.29 -55.58 -0.05
N ASN A 60 76.58 -55.62 -0.38
CA ASN A 60 77.38 -54.42 -0.60
C ASN A 60 77.44 -54.13 -2.11
N LEU A 61 77.05 -52.93 -2.50
CA LEU A 61 76.97 -52.50 -3.91
C LEU A 61 78.30 -52.00 -4.47
N SER A 62 79.32 -51.85 -3.62
CA SER A 62 80.63 -51.32 -3.99
C SER A 62 81.76 -52.25 -3.56
N ASN A 63 82.82 -52.33 -4.37
CA ASN A 63 84.05 -53.03 -3.99
C ASN A 63 84.97 -52.13 -3.14
N MET A 64 86.07 -52.69 -2.62
CA MET A 64 87.05 -51.95 -1.78
C MET A 64 87.68 -50.72 -2.46
N ASN A 65 87.54 -50.56 -3.79
CA ASN A 65 88.04 -49.42 -4.57
C ASN A 65 86.93 -48.41 -4.95
N ASN A 66 85.74 -48.50 -4.37
CA ASN A 66 84.56 -47.68 -4.69
C ASN A 66 84.03 -47.84 -6.13
N ASN A 67 84.37 -48.92 -6.83
CA ASN A 67 83.69 -49.24 -8.09
C ASN A 67 82.39 -49.99 -7.78
N TRP A 68 81.31 -49.61 -8.48
CA TRP A 68 80.04 -50.33 -8.45
C TRP A 68 80.24 -51.77 -8.93
N ILE A 69 79.61 -52.72 -8.25
CA ILE A 69 79.62 -54.13 -8.60
C ILE A 69 78.21 -54.71 -8.52
N ILE A 70 77.91 -55.68 -9.37
CA ILE A 70 76.70 -56.49 -9.19
C ILE A 70 76.98 -57.48 -8.04
N PRO A 71 76.11 -57.58 -7.02
CA PRO A 71 76.30 -58.53 -5.93
C PRO A 71 76.54 -59.95 -6.46
N LYS A 72 77.53 -60.67 -5.92
CA LYS A 72 77.80 -62.06 -6.35
C LYS A 72 76.57 -62.96 -6.25
N SER A 73 75.74 -62.73 -5.25
CA SER A 73 74.47 -63.42 -5.05
C SER A 73 73.44 -63.17 -6.16
N PHE A 74 73.62 -62.16 -7.03
CA PHE A 74 72.82 -61.97 -8.26
C PHE A 74 73.38 -62.77 -9.44
N LEU A 75 74.71 -62.86 -9.55
CA LEU A 75 75.40 -63.61 -10.60
C LEU A 75 75.31 -65.13 -10.38
N ASP A 76 75.48 -65.60 -9.14
CA ASP A 76 75.49 -67.03 -8.78
C ASP A 76 74.09 -67.67 -8.86
N ASN A 77 73.03 -66.86 -8.74
CA ASN A 77 71.63 -67.31 -8.73
C ASN A 77 70.90 -67.10 -10.06
N ASN A 78 71.59 -66.95 -11.20
CA ASN A 78 70.97 -66.82 -12.54
C ASN A 78 69.77 -65.82 -12.58
N ILE A 79 69.93 -64.64 -11.96
CA ILE A 79 68.88 -63.61 -11.97
C ILE A 79 68.67 -63.08 -13.38
N LYS A 80 67.41 -63.06 -13.82
CA LYS A 80 67.04 -62.60 -15.16
C LYS A 80 66.36 -61.24 -15.18
N ILE A 81 65.80 -60.80 -14.04
CA ILE A 81 65.13 -59.50 -13.91
C ILE A 81 65.53 -58.87 -12.57
N ILE A 82 65.99 -57.62 -12.60
CA ILE A 82 66.30 -56.81 -11.42
C ILE A 82 65.29 -55.66 -11.33
N LEU A 83 64.48 -55.69 -10.28
CA LEU A 83 63.60 -54.60 -9.87
C LEU A 83 64.39 -53.66 -8.95
N ASP A 84 64.71 -52.46 -9.43
CA ASP A 84 65.50 -51.45 -8.76
C ASP A 84 64.61 -50.42 -8.08
N VAL A 85 64.62 -50.43 -6.74
CA VAL A 85 64.01 -49.40 -5.87
C VAL A 85 65.08 -48.80 -4.96
N SER A 86 66.35 -48.92 -5.33
CA SER A 86 67.48 -48.44 -4.51
C SER A 86 67.55 -46.92 -4.43
N LEU A 87 66.88 -46.20 -5.34
CA LEU A 87 66.90 -44.74 -5.45
C LEU A 87 68.32 -44.14 -5.60
N TYR A 88 69.32 -44.95 -6.01
CA TYR A 88 70.70 -44.53 -6.28
C TYR A 88 70.93 -44.33 -7.78
N PRO A 89 70.92 -43.09 -8.33
CA PRO A 89 71.00 -42.87 -9.78
C PRO A 89 72.29 -43.41 -10.41
N SER A 90 73.43 -43.14 -9.78
CA SER A 90 74.74 -43.62 -10.26
C SER A 90 74.86 -45.13 -10.29
N TYR A 91 74.19 -45.85 -9.37
CA TYR A 91 74.20 -47.31 -9.34
C TYR A 91 73.18 -47.89 -10.32
N SER A 92 72.01 -47.27 -10.45
CA SER A 92 71.00 -47.62 -11.44
C SER A 92 71.54 -47.49 -12.86
N GLN A 93 72.25 -46.40 -13.18
CA GLN A 93 72.94 -46.23 -14.46
C GLN A 93 74.05 -47.28 -14.68
N TYR A 94 74.75 -47.67 -13.61
CA TYR A 94 75.70 -48.78 -13.67
C TYR A 94 74.99 -50.09 -14.02
N LEU A 95 73.90 -50.45 -13.33
CA LEU A 95 73.09 -51.64 -13.65
C LEU A 95 72.59 -51.60 -15.10
N ALA A 96 72.07 -50.45 -15.54
CA ALA A 96 71.59 -50.23 -16.90
C ALA A 96 72.70 -50.44 -17.95
N SER A 97 73.96 -50.13 -17.63
CA SER A 97 75.12 -50.38 -18.50
C SER A 97 75.56 -51.86 -18.55
N GLN A 98 75.19 -52.65 -17.54
CA GLN A 98 75.57 -54.06 -17.42
C GLN A 98 74.50 -55.03 -17.95
N THR A 99 73.27 -54.57 -18.24
CA THR A 99 72.14 -55.41 -18.71
C THR A 99 72.48 -56.32 -19.89
N SER A 100 73.28 -55.83 -20.84
CA SER A 100 73.70 -56.57 -22.04
C SER A 100 74.90 -57.48 -21.80
N ILE A 101 75.75 -57.16 -20.82
CA ILE A 101 76.97 -57.91 -20.50
C ILE A 101 76.62 -59.11 -19.61
N ASP A 102 75.82 -58.87 -18.56
CA ASP A 102 75.47 -59.87 -17.55
C ASP A 102 74.09 -60.49 -17.79
N ASN A 103 73.44 -60.14 -18.91
CA ASN A 103 72.25 -60.78 -19.44
C ASN A 103 71.01 -60.79 -18.50
N PHE A 104 70.66 -59.62 -17.97
CA PHE A 104 69.44 -59.41 -17.16
C PHE A 104 68.66 -58.18 -17.64
N LEU A 105 67.34 -58.18 -17.42
CA LEU A 105 66.46 -57.03 -17.61
C LEU A 105 66.50 -56.16 -16.34
N HIS A 106 66.79 -54.87 -16.49
CA HIS A 106 66.74 -53.91 -15.39
C HIS A 106 65.41 -53.15 -15.42
N ILE A 107 64.71 -53.08 -14.30
CA ILE A 107 63.43 -52.36 -14.18
C ILE A 107 63.53 -51.38 -13.02
N VAL A 108 63.43 -50.09 -13.30
CA VAL A 108 63.45 -49.01 -12.31
C VAL A 108 62.01 -48.70 -11.88
N LEU A 109 61.69 -48.94 -10.60
CA LEU A 109 60.33 -48.79 -10.06
C LEU A 109 60.02 -47.38 -9.57
N GLU A 110 60.91 -46.80 -8.80
CA GLU A 110 60.75 -45.50 -8.17
C GLU A 110 62.05 -44.71 -8.30
N ARG A 111 61.97 -43.39 -8.43
CA ARG A 111 63.15 -42.55 -8.68
C ARG A 111 63.03 -41.15 -8.05
N PRO A 112 64.09 -40.61 -7.43
CA PRO A 112 64.14 -39.19 -7.09
C PRO A 112 64.29 -38.35 -8.37
N ILE A 113 63.40 -37.38 -8.57
CA ILE A 113 63.13 -36.76 -9.88
C ILE A 113 64.20 -35.76 -10.38
N ASN A 114 65.36 -35.66 -9.71
CA ASN A 114 66.47 -34.83 -10.19
C ASN A 114 67.26 -35.40 -11.37
N SER A 115 66.99 -36.62 -11.87
CA SER A 115 68.03 -37.34 -12.63
C SER A 115 67.65 -38.01 -13.96
N LEU A 116 66.52 -37.69 -14.61
CA LEU A 116 66.44 -37.95 -16.06
C LEU A 116 67.17 -36.88 -16.90
N ILE A 117 67.54 -35.75 -16.29
CA ILE A 117 68.48 -34.81 -16.89
C ILE A 117 69.89 -35.39 -16.71
N GLY A 118 70.33 -36.17 -17.69
CA GLY A 118 71.70 -36.70 -17.79
C GLY A 118 71.85 -38.22 -17.78
N GLU A 119 70.79 -39.00 -17.52
CA GLU A 119 70.80 -40.43 -17.81
C GLU A 119 70.32 -40.69 -19.23
N VAL A 120 71.05 -41.54 -19.93
CA VAL A 120 70.72 -41.95 -21.29
C VAL A 120 69.91 -43.25 -21.17
N PRO A 121 68.68 -43.31 -21.72
CA PRO A 121 67.94 -44.56 -21.82
C PRO A 121 68.87 -45.66 -22.35
N SER A 122 69.00 -46.74 -21.57
CA SER A 122 69.88 -47.84 -21.92
C SER A 122 69.06 -48.96 -22.57
N PRO A 123 69.61 -49.66 -23.59
CA PRO A 123 68.98 -50.86 -24.11
C PRO A 123 68.68 -51.86 -22.97
N ASN A 124 67.51 -52.49 -23.02
CA ASN A 124 67.08 -53.51 -22.05
C ASN A 124 66.86 -52.99 -20.61
N THR A 125 66.40 -51.75 -20.46
CA THR A 125 66.00 -51.15 -19.17
C THR A 125 64.58 -50.58 -19.24
N ILE A 126 63.73 -50.91 -18.26
CA ILE A 126 62.34 -50.45 -18.17
C ILE A 126 62.19 -49.44 -17.03
N TYR A 127 61.48 -48.34 -17.27
CA TYR A 127 61.20 -47.30 -16.28
C TYR A 127 59.69 -47.27 -16.00
N ALA A 128 59.30 -47.75 -14.83
CA ALA A 128 57.89 -47.92 -14.45
C ALA A 128 57.28 -46.74 -13.68
N TYR A 129 58.09 -45.76 -13.29
CA TYR A 129 57.62 -44.52 -12.65
C TYR A 129 57.13 -43.51 -13.69
N GLN A 130 56.16 -42.67 -13.33
CA GLN A 130 55.58 -41.67 -14.22
C GLN A 130 56.52 -40.47 -14.40
N ASN A 131 56.71 -40.01 -15.64
CA ASN A 131 57.44 -38.79 -15.95
C ASN A 131 56.48 -37.58 -15.92
N TYR A 132 56.93 -36.45 -15.38
CA TYR A 132 56.15 -35.20 -15.35
C TYR A 132 56.00 -34.55 -16.74
N ILE A 133 56.87 -34.88 -17.71
CA ILE A 133 56.86 -34.29 -19.06
C ILE A 133 55.55 -34.60 -19.82
N PRO A 134 55.08 -35.88 -19.91
CA PRO A 134 53.77 -36.20 -20.48
C PRO A 134 52.61 -35.44 -19.83
N GLU A 135 52.66 -35.19 -18.52
CA GLU A 135 51.60 -34.47 -17.82
C GLU A 135 51.60 -32.98 -18.16
N ALA A 136 52.78 -32.34 -18.17
CA ALA A 136 52.93 -30.95 -18.60
C ALA A 136 52.39 -30.78 -20.04
N LYS A 137 52.64 -31.76 -20.91
CA LYS A 137 52.09 -31.79 -22.27
C LYS A 137 50.57 -31.99 -22.30
N ALA A 138 50.02 -32.89 -21.49
CA ALA A 138 48.58 -33.05 -21.36
C ALA A 138 47.91 -31.76 -20.84
N LEU A 139 48.47 -31.08 -19.85
CA LEU A 139 47.94 -29.78 -19.39
C LEU A 139 47.99 -28.73 -20.52
N TYR A 140 49.07 -28.67 -21.29
CA TYR A 140 49.19 -27.79 -22.45
C TYR A 140 48.12 -28.09 -23.52
N ASP A 141 47.98 -29.36 -23.94
CA ASP A 141 47.00 -29.76 -24.94
C ASP A 141 45.56 -29.51 -24.47
N LEU A 142 45.29 -29.62 -23.17
CA LEU A 142 43.99 -29.30 -22.58
C LEU A 142 43.64 -27.81 -22.74
N ILE A 143 44.61 -26.94 -22.47
CA ILE A 143 44.46 -25.49 -22.60
C ILE A 143 44.23 -25.11 -24.06
N MET A 144 45.01 -25.71 -24.97
CA MET A 144 44.83 -25.52 -26.41
C MET A 144 43.48 -26.03 -26.92
N ASN A 145 42.94 -27.12 -26.35
CA ASN A 145 41.63 -27.65 -26.71
C ASN A 145 40.48 -26.65 -26.44
N PHE A 146 40.63 -25.77 -25.44
CA PHE A 146 39.67 -24.72 -25.13
C PHE A 146 40.03 -23.34 -25.72
N ASN A 147 41.14 -23.24 -26.47
CA ASN A 147 41.66 -21.99 -27.05
C ASN A 147 41.97 -20.89 -26.02
N TRP A 148 42.41 -21.25 -24.82
CA TRP A 148 42.80 -20.28 -23.80
C TRP A 148 44.22 -19.74 -24.02
N GLU A 149 44.41 -18.44 -23.86
CA GLU A 149 45.67 -17.73 -24.10
C GLU A 149 46.21 -17.01 -22.86
N ASN A 150 45.39 -16.72 -21.84
CA ASN A 150 45.75 -15.95 -20.65
C ASN A 150 45.61 -16.79 -19.38
N LEU A 151 46.73 -17.15 -18.76
CA LEU A 151 46.73 -18.05 -17.62
C LEU A 151 47.66 -17.63 -16.49
N ALA A 152 47.39 -18.16 -15.31
CA ALA A 152 48.27 -18.11 -14.15
C ALA A 152 48.72 -19.53 -13.78
N LEU A 153 49.93 -19.61 -13.26
CA LEU A 153 50.54 -20.86 -12.84
C LEU A 153 50.82 -20.82 -11.34
N ILE A 154 50.27 -21.79 -10.60
CA ILE A 154 50.50 -21.96 -9.17
C ILE A 154 51.21 -23.29 -8.96
N TYR A 155 52.36 -23.27 -8.27
CA TYR A 155 53.07 -24.50 -7.92
C TYR A 155 53.85 -24.38 -6.61
N ASP A 156 54.15 -25.52 -6.00
CA ASP A 156 54.95 -25.57 -4.78
C ASP A 156 56.42 -25.92 -5.06
N GLN A 157 57.26 -25.77 -4.04
CA GLN A 157 58.68 -26.11 -4.14
C GLN A 157 58.94 -27.63 -4.14
N GLN A 158 57.92 -28.49 -4.15
CA GLN A 158 58.17 -29.92 -4.35
C GLN A 158 58.79 -30.13 -5.74
N LEU A 159 59.84 -30.93 -5.77
CA LEU A 159 60.70 -31.05 -6.95
C LEU A 159 59.90 -31.43 -8.21
N ASN A 160 58.90 -32.30 -8.08
CA ASN A 160 58.03 -32.74 -9.17
C ASN A 160 57.24 -31.60 -9.78
N ASN A 161 56.58 -30.84 -8.92
CA ASN A 161 55.76 -29.70 -9.30
C ASN A 161 56.61 -28.58 -9.91
N LEU A 162 57.77 -28.29 -9.30
CA LEU A 162 58.74 -27.33 -9.82
C LEU A 162 59.26 -27.71 -11.22
N GLN A 163 59.58 -28.98 -11.44
CA GLN A 163 60.08 -29.44 -12.75
C GLN A 163 58.96 -29.52 -13.80
N MET A 164 57.76 -29.96 -13.41
CA MET A 164 56.57 -29.92 -14.26
C MET A 164 56.23 -28.49 -14.68
N ALA A 165 56.24 -27.54 -13.75
CA ALA A 165 56.03 -26.13 -14.02
C ALA A 165 57.10 -25.57 -14.97
N LYS A 166 58.38 -25.94 -14.80
CA LYS A 166 59.46 -25.56 -15.73
C LYS A 166 59.21 -26.08 -17.14
N GLU A 167 58.79 -27.34 -17.30
CA GLU A 167 58.52 -27.92 -18.62
C GLU A 167 57.26 -27.33 -19.25
N PHE A 168 56.18 -27.19 -18.49
CA PHE A 168 54.96 -26.53 -18.92
C PHE A 168 55.25 -25.11 -19.40
N LYS A 169 56.07 -24.34 -18.67
CA LYS A 169 56.53 -22.99 -19.07
C LYS A 169 57.21 -22.97 -20.44
N LYS A 170 58.06 -23.96 -20.76
CA LYS A 170 58.67 -24.06 -22.10
C LYS A 170 57.65 -24.33 -23.20
N LEU A 171 56.63 -25.13 -22.91
CA LEU A 171 55.57 -25.44 -23.87
C LEU A 171 54.70 -24.22 -24.19
N VAL A 172 54.46 -23.36 -23.19
CA VAL A 172 53.60 -22.15 -23.33
C VAL A 172 54.34 -20.90 -23.81
N GLU A 173 55.67 -20.84 -23.71
CA GLU A 173 56.50 -19.62 -23.87
C GLU A 173 56.20 -18.76 -25.12
N ASN A 174 55.77 -19.38 -26.22
CA ASN A 174 55.53 -18.70 -27.51
C ASN A 174 54.06 -18.72 -27.96
N THR A 175 53.17 -19.41 -27.26
CA THR A 175 51.77 -19.66 -27.68
C THR A 175 50.75 -19.07 -26.73
N ILE A 176 51.11 -18.93 -25.45
CA ILE A 176 50.20 -18.56 -24.37
C ILE A 176 50.88 -17.51 -23.50
N LYS A 177 50.12 -16.50 -23.06
CA LYS A 177 50.57 -15.46 -22.14
C LYS A 177 50.37 -15.91 -20.69
N LEU A 178 51.48 -16.28 -20.04
CA LEU A 178 51.53 -16.45 -18.58
C LEU A 178 51.45 -15.06 -17.93
N LYS A 179 50.28 -14.72 -17.40
CA LYS A 179 49.99 -13.43 -16.78
C LYS A 179 50.64 -13.28 -15.41
N ASP A 180 50.71 -14.38 -14.67
CA ASP A 180 51.30 -14.39 -13.33
C ASP A 180 51.74 -15.81 -12.91
N GLU A 181 52.61 -15.86 -11.90
CA GLU A 181 53.21 -17.07 -11.35
C GLU A 181 53.26 -17.00 -9.82
N LEU A 182 52.57 -17.92 -9.13
CA LEU A 182 52.55 -18.00 -7.67
C LEU A 182 53.30 -19.24 -7.20
N ILE A 183 54.42 -19.02 -6.50
CA ILE A 183 55.23 -20.08 -5.89
C ILE A 183 54.88 -20.20 -4.40
N LEU A 184 54.56 -21.41 -3.96
CA LEU A 184 54.23 -21.73 -2.56
C LEU A 184 55.37 -22.52 -1.91
N ASP A 185 55.82 -22.08 -0.74
CA ASP A 185 56.87 -22.75 0.02
C ASP A 185 56.28 -23.85 0.90
N ASN A 186 56.95 -25.01 0.94
CA ASN A 186 56.47 -26.18 1.71
C ASN A 186 56.62 -25.99 3.25
N ASP A 187 57.47 -25.07 3.69
CA ASP A 187 57.74 -24.79 5.10
C ASP A 187 56.84 -23.67 5.67
N ASP A 188 56.07 -22.99 4.81
CA ASP A 188 55.17 -21.92 5.22
C ASP A 188 53.86 -22.50 5.79
N VAL A 189 53.58 -22.21 7.07
CA VAL A 189 52.25 -22.43 7.65
C VAL A 189 51.31 -21.34 7.13
N PHE A 190 50.75 -21.54 5.93
CA PHE A 190 49.77 -20.60 5.38
C PHE A 190 48.46 -20.65 6.17
N SER A 191 47.96 -19.50 6.62
CA SER A 191 46.53 -19.36 6.94
C SER A 191 45.74 -19.21 5.63
N TYR A 192 44.49 -19.67 5.62
CA TYR A 192 43.58 -19.49 4.46
C TYR A 192 43.46 -18.01 4.04
N THR A 193 43.41 -17.10 5.02
CA THR A 193 43.37 -15.65 4.81
C THR A 193 44.62 -15.11 4.10
N THR A 194 45.81 -15.59 4.48
CA THR A 194 47.06 -15.17 3.84
C THR A 194 47.11 -15.65 2.40
N LEU A 195 46.68 -16.89 2.16
CA LEU A 195 46.62 -17.46 0.83
C LEU A 195 45.58 -16.76 -0.05
N SER A 196 44.42 -16.38 0.53
CA SER A 196 43.37 -15.62 -0.14
C SER A 196 43.90 -14.26 -0.61
N HIS A 197 44.53 -13.47 0.27
CA HIS A 197 45.12 -12.18 -0.11
C HIS A 197 46.22 -12.30 -1.18
N ARG A 198 47.02 -13.38 -1.14
CA ARG A 198 47.99 -13.65 -2.22
C ARG A 198 47.29 -13.93 -3.53
N LEU A 199 46.25 -14.78 -3.55
CA LEU A 199 45.45 -15.04 -4.74
C LEU A 199 44.79 -13.78 -5.31
N GLU A 200 44.30 -12.88 -4.45
CA GLU A 200 43.76 -11.59 -4.86
C GLU A 200 44.84 -10.73 -5.54
N SER A 201 45.92 -10.45 -4.81
CA SER A 201 46.94 -9.48 -5.24
C SER A 201 47.79 -9.94 -6.42
N THR A 202 48.00 -11.25 -6.60
CA THR A 202 48.85 -11.79 -7.67
C THR A 202 47.99 -12.33 -8.81
N THR A 203 47.09 -13.26 -8.52
CA THR A 203 46.38 -14.03 -9.55
C THR A 203 45.16 -13.28 -10.09
N ARG A 204 44.29 -12.74 -9.22
CA ARG A 204 43.06 -12.05 -9.65
C ARG A 204 43.39 -10.75 -10.37
N ASP A 205 44.27 -9.95 -9.79
CA ASP A 205 44.62 -8.60 -10.25
C ASP A 205 45.50 -8.61 -11.51
N SER A 206 46.24 -9.70 -11.79
CA SER A 206 46.94 -9.88 -13.09
C SER A 206 45.98 -10.09 -14.27
N GLY A 207 44.69 -10.30 -13.99
CA GLY A 207 43.66 -10.58 -14.98
C GLY A 207 43.64 -12.04 -15.45
N ALA A 208 44.40 -12.93 -14.80
CA ALA A 208 44.35 -14.36 -15.12
C ALA A 208 43.01 -14.97 -14.70
N ARG A 209 42.46 -15.83 -15.56
CA ARG A 209 41.17 -16.52 -15.33
C ARG A 209 41.28 -18.03 -15.42
N ILE A 210 42.31 -18.52 -16.11
CA ILE A 210 42.65 -19.93 -16.18
C ILE A 210 43.83 -20.18 -15.25
N ILE A 211 43.62 -20.93 -14.18
CA ILE A 211 44.61 -21.20 -13.14
C ILE A 211 45.02 -22.65 -13.25
N VAL A 212 46.28 -22.86 -13.61
CA VAL A 212 46.92 -24.18 -13.61
C VAL A 212 47.63 -24.37 -12.27
N VAL A 213 47.28 -25.45 -11.57
CA VAL A 213 47.73 -25.74 -10.22
C VAL A 213 48.53 -27.04 -10.19
N MET A 214 49.78 -26.95 -9.76
CA MET A 214 50.72 -28.06 -9.59
C MET A 214 51.25 -28.05 -8.17
N VAL A 215 50.48 -28.55 -7.20
CA VAL A 215 50.88 -28.56 -5.78
C VAL A 215 50.58 -29.92 -5.15
N ASN A 216 51.06 -30.15 -3.94
CA ASN A 216 50.65 -31.31 -3.17
C ASN A 216 49.14 -31.26 -2.80
N PRO A 217 48.50 -32.40 -2.53
CA PRO A 217 47.07 -32.47 -2.28
C PRO A 217 46.54 -31.56 -1.15
N VAL A 218 47.32 -31.39 -0.08
CA VAL A 218 46.92 -30.57 1.08
C VAL A 218 46.84 -29.10 0.69
N LEU A 219 47.87 -28.58 0.00
CA LEU A 219 47.86 -27.21 -0.53
C LEU A 219 46.76 -27.02 -1.58
N ALA A 220 46.45 -28.03 -2.40
CA ALA A 220 45.35 -27.96 -3.36
C ALA A 220 44.00 -27.74 -2.66
N GLY A 221 43.73 -28.47 -1.57
CA GLY A 221 42.53 -28.28 -0.75
C GLY A 221 42.45 -26.89 -0.10
N MET A 222 43.60 -26.35 0.35
CA MET A 222 43.68 -24.99 0.90
C MET A 222 43.48 -23.90 -0.16
N LEU A 223 44.04 -24.08 -1.35
CA LEU A 223 43.87 -23.16 -2.49
C LEU A 223 42.41 -23.08 -2.92
N LEU A 224 41.70 -24.22 -2.98
CA LEU A 224 40.27 -24.25 -3.31
C LEU A 224 39.44 -23.39 -2.34
N ARG A 225 39.75 -23.45 -1.04
CA ARG A 225 39.11 -22.58 -0.04
C ARG A 225 39.48 -21.12 -0.20
N ALA A 226 40.77 -20.82 -0.31
CA ALA A 226 41.28 -19.47 -0.44
C ALA A 226 40.75 -18.77 -1.71
N ALA A 227 40.52 -19.55 -2.77
CA ALA A 227 39.94 -19.08 -4.02
C ALA A 227 38.45 -18.73 -3.91
N ASP A 228 37.70 -19.44 -3.06
CA ASP A 228 36.31 -19.07 -2.72
C ASP A 228 36.25 -17.75 -1.94
N GLU A 229 37.17 -17.57 -0.99
CA GLU A 229 37.28 -16.35 -0.18
C GLU A 229 37.76 -15.14 -1.02
N SER A 230 38.57 -15.36 -2.06
CA SER A 230 39.13 -14.31 -2.93
C SER A 230 38.28 -14.00 -4.17
N VAL A 231 37.02 -14.47 -4.22
CA VAL A 231 36.09 -14.23 -5.34
C VAL A 231 36.49 -14.95 -6.65
N MET A 232 37.51 -15.81 -6.59
CA MET A 232 38.01 -16.59 -7.73
C MET A 232 37.29 -17.94 -7.92
N GLY A 233 36.30 -18.24 -7.07
CA GLY A 233 35.37 -19.36 -7.24
C GLY A 233 34.09 -19.06 -8.01
N GLY A 234 33.94 -17.81 -8.48
CA GLY A 234 32.79 -17.35 -9.26
C GLY A 234 32.86 -17.69 -10.75
N ALA A 235 31.83 -17.32 -11.50
CA ALA A 235 31.76 -17.53 -12.94
C ALA A 235 32.92 -16.85 -13.68
N GLY A 236 33.45 -17.52 -14.71
CA GLY A 236 34.53 -16.99 -15.56
C GLY A 236 35.93 -17.40 -15.13
N TYR A 237 36.09 -18.20 -14.06
CA TYR A 237 37.37 -18.83 -13.71
C TYR A 237 37.40 -20.30 -14.14
N ALA A 238 38.59 -20.84 -14.39
CA ALA A 238 38.84 -22.27 -14.54
C ALA A 238 40.02 -22.67 -13.64
N TRP A 239 39.81 -23.68 -12.81
CA TRP A 239 40.86 -24.25 -11.96
C TRP A 239 41.23 -25.63 -12.50
N ILE A 240 42.50 -25.81 -12.87
CA ILE A 240 43.03 -27.00 -13.53
C ILE A 240 44.12 -27.59 -12.67
N PHE A 241 43.88 -28.76 -12.09
CA PHE A 241 44.77 -29.42 -11.16
C PHE A 241 45.60 -30.53 -11.83
N SER A 242 46.88 -30.62 -11.46
CA SER A 242 47.73 -31.76 -11.79
C SER A 242 47.23 -33.04 -11.11
N SER A 243 47.67 -34.19 -11.61
CA SER A 243 47.46 -35.53 -11.06
C SER A 243 47.82 -35.60 -9.58
N GLY A 244 48.99 -35.10 -9.22
CA GLY A 244 49.46 -34.99 -7.84
C GLY A 244 48.55 -34.12 -6.97
N SER A 245 47.96 -33.06 -7.52
CA SER A 245 47.03 -32.19 -6.80
C SER A 245 45.65 -32.84 -6.59
N MET A 246 45.25 -33.75 -7.50
CA MET A 246 43.94 -34.41 -7.49
C MET A 246 43.86 -35.63 -6.57
N LEU A 247 44.98 -36.11 -6.02
CA LEU A 247 45.01 -37.28 -5.15
C LEU A 247 44.17 -37.07 -3.90
N ASN A 248 43.15 -37.91 -3.69
CA ASN A 248 42.19 -37.79 -2.58
C ASN A 248 41.58 -36.39 -2.38
N ILE A 249 41.55 -35.56 -3.44
CA ILE A 249 41.17 -34.14 -3.34
C ILE A 249 39.76 -33.95 -2.78
N GLY A 250 38.84 -34.89 -3.03
CA GLY A 250 37.49 -34.85 -2.49
C GLY A 250 37.45 -34.88 -0.96
N GLU A 251 38.18 -35.80 -0.34
CA GLU A 251 38.26 -35.92 1.13
C GLU A 251 39.07 -34.77 1.74
N ILE A 252 40.18 -34.39 1.11
CA ILE A 252 41.02 -33.29 1.58
C ILE A 252 40.28 -31.96 1.51
N ALA A 253 39.54 -31.71 0.44
CA ALA A 253 38.68 -30.55 0.30
C ALA A 253 37.58 -30.54 1.37
N LYS A 254 36.95 -31.70 1.63
CA LYS A 254 35.93 -31.84 2.69
C LYS A 254 36.49 -31.50 4.07
N ASN A 255 37.69 -31.97 4.39
CA ASN A 255 38.35 -31.67 5.65
C ASN A 255 38.77 -30.20 5.75
N SER A 256 39.26 -29.61 4.66
CA SER A 256 39.69 -28.20 4.60
C SER A 256 38.53 -27.20 4.70
N HIS A 257 37.30 -27.65 4.46
CA HIS A 257 36.08 -26.84 4.49
C HIS A 257 35.15 -27.21 5.66
N ALA A 258 35.60 -28.05 6.60
CA ALA A 258 34.74 -28.58 7.67
C ALA A 258 34.19 -27.52 8.64
N ASP A 259 34.86 -26.38 8.75
CA ASP A 259 34.51 -25.24 9.62
C ASP A 259 33.65 -24.18 8.92
N ILE A 260 33.41 -24.30 7.61
CA ILE A 260 32.58 -23.35 6.85
C ILE A 260 31.29 -24.01 6.35
N PRO A 261 30.16 -23.27 6.37
CA PRO A 261 28.88 -23.84 6.02
C PRO A 261 28.81 -24.13 4.49
N PRO A 262 28.11 -25.19 4.05
CA PRO A 262 28.10 -25.61 2.63
C PRO A 262 27.64 -24.55 1.63
N GLU A 263 26.93 -23.53 2.08
CA GLU A 263 26.52 -22.39 1.27
C GLU A 263 27.69 -21.49 0.84
N LYS A 264 28.81 -21.51 1.58
CA LYS A 264 30.04 -20.78 1.23
C LYS A 264 30.95 -21.52 0.25
N TYR A 265 30.62 -22.78 -0.10
CA TYR A 265 31.40 -23.51 -1.09
C TYR A 265 31.18 -22.90 -2.48
N GLY A 266 32.21 -22.28 -3.04
CA GLY A 266 32.28 -21.80 -4.41
C GLY A 266 32.76 -22.93 -5.32
N ILE A 267 34.05 -22.97 -5.65
CA ILE A 267 34.72 -23.89 -6.59
C ILE A 267 34.33 -25.34 -6.34
N LEU A 268 34.27 -25.77 -5.08
CA LEU A 268 33.93 -27.16 -4.76
C LEU A 268 32.50 -27.54 -5.14
N LYS A 269 31.57 -26.59 -5.10
CA LYS A 269 30.18 -26.76 -5.48
C LYS A 269 29.97 -26.48 -6.97
N THR A 270 30.74 -25.56 -7.51
CA THR A 270 30.55 -25.00 -8.85
C THR A 270 31.36 -25.72 -9.92
N GLY A 271 32.53 -26.26 -9.59
CA GLY A 271 33.33 -27.12 -10.46
C GLY A 271 34.80 -26.71 -10.56
N ALA A 272 35.70 -27.69 -10.47
CA ALA A 272 37.11 -27.58 -10.89
C ALA A 272 37.45 -28.79 -11.77
N ILE A 273 38.51 -28.72 -12.58
CA ILE A 273 38.96 -29.87 -13.36
C ILE A 273 40.37 -30.28 -12.98
N GLY A 274 40.71 -31.54 -13.18
CA GLY A 274 42.07 -32.00 -12.99
C GLY A 274 42.35 -33.30 -13.72
N LEU A 275 43.63 -33.54 -13.97
CA LEU A 275 44.08 -34.79 -14.57
C LEU A 275 44.24 -35.84 -13.49
N MET A 276 43.99 -37.10 -13.82
CA MET A 276 44.37 -38.26 -13.02
C MET A 276 44.79 -39.37 -13.98
N THR A 277 45.74 -40.20 -13.58
CA THR A 277 46.13 -41.35 -14.39
C THR A 277 45.12 -42.49 -14.21
N PRO A 278 44.83 -43.30 -15.25
CA PRO A 278 43.87 -44.40 -15.18
C PRO A 278 44.16 -45.41 -14.06
N ASP A 279 45.44 -45.59 -13.72
CA ASP A 279 45.93 -46.46 -12.66
C ASP A 279 45.85 -45.82 -11.26
N GLN A 280 45.67 -44.50 -11.15
CA GLN A 280 45.68 -43.80 -9.87
C GLN A 280 44.59 -44.28 -8.91
N VAL A 281 43.38 -44.51 -9.42
CA VAL A 281 42.24 -45.00 -8.63
C VAL A 281 42.55 -46.36 -7.98
N TYR A 282 43.34 -47.19 -8.67
CA TYR A 282 43.77 -48.48 -8.13
C TYR A 282 44.90 -48.29 -7.11
N LEU A 283 45.90 -47.45 -7.44
CA LEU A 283 47.06 -47.20 -6.59
C LEU A 283 46.70 -46.52 -5.25
N ASP A 284 45.62 -45.73 -5.20
CA ASP A 284 45.10 -45.16 -3.96
C ASP A 284 44.57 -46.24 -3.00
N SER A 285 44.02 -47.33 -3.54
CA SER A 285 43.55 -48.48 -2.74
C SER A 285 44.63 -49.53 -2.47
N GLU A 286 45.59 -49.66 -3.38
CA GLU A 286 46.65 -50.68 -3.36
C GLU A 286 48.01 -50.02 -3.66
N PRO A 287 48.69 -49.43 -2.65
CA PRO A 287 49.92 -48.65 -2.83
C PRO A 287 51.09 -49.43 -3.47
N LEU A 288 51.07 -50.77 -3.39
CA LEU A 288 52.06 -51.65 -4.02
C LEU A 288 51.65 -52.16 -5.40
N GLY A 289 50.54 -51.65 -5.96
CA GLY A 289 49.97 -52.12 -7.21
C GLY A 289 50.96 -52.14 -8.38
N THR A 290 51.83 -51.13 -8.49
CA THR A 290 52.87 -51.08 -9.53
C THR A 290 53.87 -52.20 -9.41
N LEU A 291 54.34 -52.46 -8.18
CA LEU A 291 55.25 -53.55 -7.88
C LEU A 291 54.59 -54.91 -8.18
N GLN A 292 53.33 -55.08 -7.78
CA GLN A 292 52.54 -56.28 -8.05
C GLN A 292 52.35 -56.52 -9.55
N ALA A 293 52.04 -55.47 -10.32
CA ALA A 293 51.90 -55.53 -11.77
C ALA A 293 53.22 -55.96 -12.43
N LEU A 294 54.35 -55.32 -12.07
CA LEU A 294 55.67 -55.64 -12.62
C LEU A 294 56.12 -57.06 -12.28
N ILE A 295 55.90 -57.53 -11.05
CA ILE A 295 56.19 -58.91 -10.66
C ILE A 295 55.34 -59.89 -11.48
N THR A 296 54.07 -59.56 -11.71
CA THR A 296 53.16 -60.40 -12.50
C THR A 296 53.61 -60.50 -13.97
N ILE A 297 53.96 -59.39 -14.61
CA ILE A 297 54.50 -59.38 -15.99
C ILE A 297 55.84 -60.12 -16.04
N SER A 298 56.72 -59.88 -15.07
CA SER A 298 58.02 -60.54 -14.94
C SER A 298 57.87 -62.06 -14.86
N ASN A 299 56.92 -62.55 -14.05
CA ASN A 299 56.63 -63.98 -13.92
C ASN A 299 56.12 -64.58 -15.23
N GLN A 300 55.17 -63.92 -15.91
CA GLN A 300 54.67 -64.37 -17.21
C GLN A 300 55.76 -64.39 -18.29
N ALA A 301 56.63 -63.37 -18.30
CA ALA A 301 57.76 -63.28 -19.22
C ALA A 301 58.73 -64.47 -19.03
N LEU A 302 59.11 -64.76 -17.78
CA LEU A 302 60.02 -65.86 -17.47
C LEU A 302 59.44 -67.26 -17.73
N LEU A 303 58.10 -67.41 -17.68
CA LEU A 303 57.42 -68.66 -18.02
C LEU A 303 57.18 -68.84 -19.52
N SER A 304 57.03 -67.74 -20.26
CA SER A 304 56.66 -67.75 -21.68
C SER A 304 57.88 -67.76 -22.63
N VAL A 305 59.01 -67.22 -22.20
CA VAL A 305 60.23 -67.12 -23.02
C VAL A 305 61.11 -68.35 -22.76
N THR A 306 61.42 -69.13 -23.81
CA THR A 306 62.17 -70.40 -23.71
C THR A 306 63.63 -70.23 -23.27
N GLU A 307 64.28 -69.13 -23.64
CA GLU A 307 65.64 -68.76 -23.19
C GLU A 307 65.67 -67.29 -22.78
N PRO A 308 65.27 -66.97 -21.53
CA PRO A 308 65.13 -65.58 -21.08
C PRO A 308 66.50 -64.89 -21.02
N ASN A 309 66.66 -63.87 -21.86
CA ASN A 309 67.82 -62.99 -21.95
C ASN A 309 67.37 -61.52 -21.90
N SER A 310 68.29 -60.57 -21.69
CA SER A 310 67.93 -59.17 -21.45
C SER A 310 67.09 -58.54 -22.57
N LEU A 311 67.35 -58.88 -23.83
CA LEU A 311 66.61 -58.36 -24.99
C LEU A 311 65.23 -59.03 -25.16
N THR A 312 65.17 -60.36 -25.08
CA THR A 312 63.89 -61.10 -25.24
C THR A 312 62.89 -60.78 -24.12
N LEU A 313 63.37 -60.54 -22.91
CA LEU A 313 62.54 -60.08 -21.79
C LEU A 313 62.09 -58.63 -22.00
N TYR A 314 62.96 -57.76 -22.49
CA TYR A 314 62.60 -56.37 -22.82
C TYR A 314 61.51 -56.30 -23.90
N ASP A 315 61.69 -57.01 -25.02
CA ASP A 315 60.71 -57.08 -26.12
C ASP A 315 59.36 -57.66 -25.65
N TYR A 316 59.41 -58.62 -24.70
CA TYR A 316 58.21 -59.19 -24.10
C TYR A 316 57.40 -58.13 -23.33
N PHE A 317 58.06 -57.29 -22.51
CA PHE A 317 57.40 -56.21 -21.79
C PHE A 317 56.81 -55.14 -22.71
N LEU A 318 57.47 -54.84 -23.83
CA LEU A 318 56.94 -53.90 -24.82
C LEU A 318 55.73 -54.45 -25.58
N SER A 319 55.67 -55.77 -25.80
CA SER A 319 54.66 -56.42 -26.65
C SER A 319 53.49 -57.02 -25.86
N ASN A 320 53.66 -57.32 -24.57
CA ASN A 320 52.69 -58.06 -23.74
C ASN A 320 52.39 -57.31 -22.43
N TYR A 321 51.67 -56.20 -22.54
CA TYR A 321 51.32 -55.32 -21.42
C TYR A 321 49.87 -55.46 -20.92
N GLU A 322 49.04 -56.29 -21.59
CA GLU A 322 47.65 -56.54 -21.22
C GLU A 322 47.44 -58.00 -20.78
N PHE A 323 47.28 -58.23 -19.47
CA PHE A 323 46.90 -59.54 -18.94
C PHE A 323 45.58 -59.45 -18.17
N PRO A 324 44.66 -60.42 -18.31
CA PRO A 324 43.43 -60.46 -17.53
C PRO A 324 43.65 -60.55 -16.00
N SER A 325 44.81 -61.02 -15.57
CA SER A 325 45.19 -61.16 -14.16
C SER A 325 46.01 -59.97 -13.62
N LEU A 326 46.32 -58.97 -14.44
CA LEU A 326 47.02 -57.79 -13.97
C LEU A 326 46.07 -56.89 -13.16
N PRO A 327 46.52 -56.36 -12.01
CA PRO A 327 45.72 -55.40 -11.23
C PRO A 327 45.41 -54.12 -12.01
N TYR A 328 46.32 -53.70 -12.89
CA TYR A 328 46.11 -52.69 -13.93
C TYR A 328 47.18 -52.82 -15.03
N GLN A 329 46.95 -52.21 -16.20
CA GLN A 329 47.83 -52.34 -17.37
C GLN A 329 49.02 -51.36 -17.29
N LEU A 330 50.24 -51.85 -17.53
CA LEU A 330 51.48 -51.05 -17.57
C LEU A 330 52.03 -51.01 -18.99
N HIS A 331 51.85 -49.90 -19.68
CA HIS A 331 52.28 -49.73 -21.07
C HIS A 331 53.62 -49.02 -21.10
N PHE A 332 54.53 -49.44 -21.99
CA PHE A 332 55.85 -48.84 -22.16
C PHE A 332 56.05 -48.41 -23.61
N ASP A 333 56.81 -47.34 -23.84
CA ASP A 333 57.24 -46.94 -25.19
C ASP A 333 58.47 -47.73 -25.66
N GLU A 334 58.89 -47.50 -26.90
CA GLU A 334 60.04 -48.20 -27.52
C GLU A 334 61.36 -47.98 -26.74
N THR A 335 61.44 -46.93 -25.92
CA THR A 335 62.59 -46.62 -25.06
C THR A 335 62.49 -47.23 -23.66
N GLY A 336 61.43 -48.00 -23.39
CA GLY A 336 61.21 -48.68 -22.12
C GLY A 336 60.61 -47.76 -21.05
N ILE A 337 60.16 -46.56 -21.41
CA ILE A 337 59.58 -45.60 -20.46
C ILE A 337 58.07 -45.82 -20.38
N LYS A 338 57.52 -45.80 -19.15
CA LYS A 338 56.08 -45.94 -18.93
C LYS A 338 55.31 -44.87 -19.70
N LYS A 339 54.38 -45.33 -20.53
CA LYS A 339 53.45 -44.50 -21.28
C LYS A 339 52.19 -44.27 -20.45
N VAL A 340 51.82 -43.01 -20.28
CA VAL A 340 50.70 -42.59 -19.42
C VAL A 340 49.66 -41.85 -20.25
N ASP A 341 48.45 -42.41 -20.31
CA ASP A 341 47.25 -41.66 -20.69
C ASP A 341 46.74 -40.90 -19.46
N TYR A 342 46.07 -39.76 -19.64
CA TYR A 342 45.44 -39.02 -18.54
C TYR A 342 43.93 -38.99 -18.72
N PHE A 343 43.19 -39.22 -17.65
CA PHE A 343 41.75 -38.96 -17.61
C PHE A 343 41.51 -37.58 -17.02
N LEU A 344 40.56 -36.85 -17.61
CA LEU A 344 40.12 -35.56 -17.11
C LEU A 344 38.93 -35.79 -16.18
N TYR A 345 39.01 -35.25 -14.97
CA TYR A 345 37.97 -35.31 -13.97
C TYR A 345 37.45 -33.90 -13.66
N ASN A 346 36.15 -33.79 -13.39
CA ASN A 346 35.50 -32.57 -12.89
C ASN A 346 35.07 -32.80 -11.44
N LEU A 347 35.68 -32.05 -10.52
CA LEU A 347 35.40 -32.07 -9.09
C LEU A 347 34.15 -31.24 -8.78
N LYS A 348 33.10 -31.88 -8.28
CA LYS A 348 31.83 -31.27 -7.89
C LYS A 348 31.27 -31.92 -6.63
N ASN A 349 30.91 -31.12 -5.64
CA ASN A 349 30.43 -31.56 -4.33
C ASN A 349 31.33 -32.60 -3.68
N PHE A 350 32.66 -32.39 -3.74
CA PHE A 350 33.68 -33.34 -3.25
C PHE A 350 33.81 -34.65 -4.05
N TYR A 351 33.09 -34.81 -5.16
CA TYR A 351 33.18 -36.00 -6.04
C TYR A 351 33.85 -35.64 -7.37
N ALA A 352 34.84 -36.43 -7.78
CA ALA A 352 35.52 -36.28 -9.07
C ALA A 352 34.86 -37.19 -10.11
N ASN A 353 34.17 -36.61 -11.09
CA ASN A 353 33.52 -37.35 -12.18
C ASN A 353 34.37 -37.29 -13.45
N LYS A 354 34.58 -38.41 -14.14
CA LYS A 354 35.34 -38.43 -15.39
C LYS A 354 34.56 -37.71 -16.50
N VAL A 355 35.22 -36.78 -17.18
CA VAL A 355 34.65 -35.91 -18.23
C VAL A 355 35.46 -35.94 -19.53
N GLY A 356 36.57 -36.67 -19.57
CA GLY A 356 37.39 -36.80 -20.78
C GLY A 356 38.63 -37.66 -20.61
N LYS A 357 39.40 -37.74 -21.68
CA LYS A 357 40.67 -38.49 -21.76
C LYS A 357 41.65 -37.75 -22.69
N TRP A 358 42.92 -37.73 -22.32
CA TRP A 358 44.03 -37.40 -23.21
C TRP A 358 44.64 -38.67 -23.79
N ASP A 359 44.75 -38.73 -25.11
CA ASP A 359 45.41 -39.82 -25.83
C ASP A 359 46.88 -39.47 -26.06
N SER A 360 47.77 -40.16 -25.33
CA SER A 360 49.22 -39.93 -25.39
C SER A 360 49.87 -40.31 -26.74
N LYS A 361 49.19 -41.06 -27.63
CA LYS A 361 49.68 -41.36 -28.99
C LYS A 361 49.38 -40.22 -29.95
N LYS A 362 48.22 -39.60 -29.80
CA LYS A 362 47.72 -38.57 -30.71
C LYS A 362 48.00 -37.15 -30.21
N ASN A 363 48.31 -36.97 -28.92
CA ASN A 363 48.41 -35.68 -28.25
C ASN A 363 47.12 -34.86 -28.43
N ILE A 364 45.97 -35.50 -28.18
CA ILE A 364 44.65 -34.85 -28.27
C ILE A 364 43.80 -35.18 -27.06
N PHE A 365 42.97 -34.23 -26.63
CA PHE A 365 41.87 -34.50 -25.71
C PHE A 365 40.64 -34.98 -26.46
N VAL A 366 39.96 -35.95 -25.86
CA VAL A 366 38.63 -36.38 -26.24
C VAL A 366 37.75 -36.17 -25.01
N LEU A 367 36.86 -35.19 -25.08
CA LEU A 367 35.87 -34.91 -24.05
C LEU A 367 34.70 -35.90 -24.18
N ASP A 368 34.14 -36.27 -23.03
CA ASP A 368 32.96 -37.12 -22.97
C ASP A 368 31.72 -36.33 -23.41
N GLN A 369 30.84 -36.96 -24.21
CA GLN A 369 29.59 -36.34 -24.66
C GLN A 369 28.48 -36.43 -23.60
N GLU A 370 28.57 -37.39 -22.68
CA GLU A 370 27.55 -37.62 -21.65
C GLU A 370 27.81 -36.80 -20.38
N ASN A 371 29.08 -36.51 -20.07
CA ASN A 371 29.50 -35.83 -18.85
C ASN A 371 30.05 -34.43 -19.16
N ILE A 372 29.16 -33.42 -19.11
CA ILE A 372 29.52 -32.02 -19.36
C ILE A 372 30.28 -31.43 -18.16
N ILE A 373 31.38 -30.73 -18.44
CA ILE A 373 32.15 -30.02 -17.42
C ILE A 373 31.29 -28.89 -16.82
N THR A 374 31.13 -28.91 -15.49
CA THR A 374 30.63 -27.75 -14.76
C THR A 374 31.81 -26.89 -14.34
N TRP A 375 31.76 -25.61 -14.66
CA TRP A 375 32.75 -24.60 -14.33
C TRP A 375 32.33 -23.78 -13.10
N PRO A 376 33.29 -23.09 -12.45
CA PRO A 376 33.02 -22.09 -11.43
C PRO A 376 31.79 -21.21 -11.73
N GLY A 377 30.98 -20.92 -10.70
CA GLY A 377 29.67 -20.29 -10.84
C GLY A 377 28.51 -21.15 -11.40
N LEU A 378 28.64 -22.50 -11.40
CA LEU A 378 27.64 -23.46 -11.93
C LEU A 378 27.33 -23.26 -13.42
N SER A 379 28.33 -22.82 -14.18
CA SER A 379 28.23 -22.62 -15.63
C SER A 379 28.60 -23.89 -16.37
N THR A 380 27.94 -24.17 -17.49
CA THR A 380 28.41 -25.15 -18.49
C THR A 380 29.17 -24.49 -19.64
N ASP A 381 29.10 -23.16 -19.74
CA ASP A 381 29.84 -22.39 -20.72
C ASP A 381 31.32 -22.37 -20.34
N VAL A 382 32.17 -22.70 -21.30
CA VAL A 382 33.63 -22.65 -21.15
C VAL A 382 34.03 -21.22 -20.76
N PRO A 383 34.78 -21.03 -19.66
CA PRO A 383 35.28 -19.72 -19.25
C PRO A 383 36.04 -19.04 -20.38
N ASP A 384 35.73 -17.78 -20.64
CA ASP A 384 36.48 -16.94 -21.56
C ASP A 384 37.67 -16.33 -20.80
N ASP A 385 38.89 -16.64 -21.23
CA ASP A 385 40.13 -16.17 -20.61
C ASP A 385 40.46 -14.71 -20.98
N LYS A 386 39.73 -14.12 -21.94
CA LYS A 386 39.96 -12.77 -22.45
C LYS A 386 39.00 -11.74 -21.85
N VAL A 387 37.79 -12.15 -21.48
CA VAL A 387 36.70 -11.25 -21.05
C VAL A 387 36.21 -11.62 -19.64
N PRO A 388 36.59 -10.87 -18.59
CA PRO A 388 36.12 -11.13 -17.23
C PRO A 388 34.60 -10.99 -17.10
N ILE A 389 33.97 -11.90 -16.37
CA ILE A 389 32.51 -11.93 -16.17
C ILE A 389 32.15 -11.28 -14.82
N MET A 390 31.20 -10.34 -14.86
CA MET A 390 30.58 -9.73 -13.69
C MET A 390 29.17 -10.28 -13.49
N LYS A 391 28.90 -10.89 -12.34
CA LYS A 391 27.61 -11.53 -12.10
C LYS A 391 26.69 -10.63 -11.30
N ILE A 392 25.48 -10.41 -11.82
CA ILE A 392 24.41 -9.69 -11.13
C ILE A 392 23.16 -10.57 -11.03
N CYS A 393 22.29 -10.31 -10.05
CA CYS A 393 21.08 -11.10 -9.88
C CYS A 393 19.83 -10.26 -10.10
N LEU A 394 18.90 -10.74 -10.92
CA LEU A 394 17.54 -10.21 -11.00
C LEU A 394 16.61 -11.04 -10.11
N LEU A 395 16.11 -10.41 -9.04
CA LEU A 395 15.06 -10.92 -8.17
C LEU A 395 13.71 -10.42 -8.71
N TYR A 396 12.92 -11.31 -9.30
CA TYR A 396 11.64 -10.96 -9.92
C TYR A 396 10.57 -12.02 -9.62
N PRO A 397 9.27 -11.70 -9.76
CA PRO A 397 8.21 -12.69 -9.61
C PRO A 397 8.07 -13.44 -10.94
N GLN A 398 8.71 -14.59 -11.08
CA GLN A 398 8.49 -15.40 -12.29
C GLN A 398 7.09 -16.03 -12.24
N THR A 399 6.64 -16.40 -11.04
CA THR A 399 5.31 -16.95 -10.82
C THR A 399 4.51 -16.16 -9.78
N ASP A 400 3.19 -16.17 -9.94
CA ASP A 400 2.22 -15.69 -8.97
C ASP A 400 2.12 -16.63 -7.75
N ALA A 401 1.33 -16.24 -6.75
CA ALA A 401 1.14 -17.03 -5.53
C ALA A 401 0.50 -18.41 -5.77
N GLN A 402 -0.03 -18.67 -6.97
CA GLN A 402 -0.61 -19.95 -7.39
C GLN A 402 0.36 -20.77 -8.26
N GLY A 403 1.58 -20.28 -8.50
CA GLY A 403 2.60 -20.95 -9.30
C GLY A 403 2.43 -20.81 -10.82
N LYS A 404 1.56 -19.90 -11.28
CA LYS A 404 1.41 -19.58 -12.71
C LYS A 404 2.35 -18.42 -13.08
N ILE A 405 2.80 -18.38 -14.33
CA ILE A 405 3.66 -17.29 -14.83
C ILE A 405 3.02 -15.92 -14.58
N ASP A 406 3.75 -15.03 -13.90
CA ASP A 406 3.33 -13.67 -13.65
C ASP A 406 3.63 -12.77 -14.87
N PRO A 407 2.62 -12.14 -15.49
CA PRO A 407 2.84 -11.34 -16.70
C PRO A 407 3.74 -10.12 -16.48
N GLU A 408 3.70 -9.50 -15.30
CA GLU A 408 4.49 -8.30 -15.00
C GLU A 408 5.96 -8.68 -14.80
N GLY A 409 6.23 -9.79 -14.11
CA GLY A 409 7.56 -10.35 -13.94
C GLY A 409 8.24 -10.70 -15.26
N GLU A 410 7.51 -11.26 -16.22
CA GLU A 410 8.03 -11.53 -17.56
C GLU A 410 8.43 -10.23 -18.31
N LEU A 411 7.60 -9.18 -18.22
CA LEU A 411 7.95 -7.87 -18.80
C LEU A 411 9.19 -7.26 -18.14
N VAL A 412 9.29 -7.34 -16.81
CA VAL A 412 10.47 -6.88 -16.05
C VAL A 412 11.73 -7.62 -16.51
N LYS A 413 11.67 -8.95 -16.62
CA LYS A 413 12.78 -9.76 -17.10
C LYS A 413 13.21 -9.35 -18.51
N LYS A 414 12.25 -9.16 -19.43
CA LYS A 414 12.53 -8.68 -20.80
C LYS A 414 13.21 -7.31 -20.80
N GLY A 415 12.72 -6.35 -19.99
CA GLY A 415 13.31 -5.01 -19.89
C GLY A 415 14.75 -5.06 -19.37
N PHE A 416 14.99 -5.85 -18.33
CA PHE A 416 16.33 -6.07 -17.78
C PHE A 416 17.27 -6.75 -18.79
N MET A 417 16.82 -7.84 -19.44
CA MET A 417 17.57 -8.55 -20.47
C MET A 417 17.98 -7.66 -21.63
N LEU A 418 17.06 -6.78 -22.09
CA LEU A 418 17.34 -5.82 -23.14
C LEU A 418 18.50 -4.88 -22.77
N ALA A 419 18.50 -4.36 -21.54
CA ALA A 419 19.59 -3.52 -21.04
C ALA A 419 20.91 -4.28 -21.04
N ILE A 420 20.95 -5.49 -20.50
CA ILE A 420 22.17 -6.29 -20.39
C ILE A 420 22.75 -6.64 -21.76
N ASN A 421 21.89 -7.02 -22.72
CA ASN A 421 22.33 -7.28 -24.09
C ASN A 421 22.96 -6.05 -24.73
N GLN A 422 22.38 -4.87 -24.53
CA GLN A 422 22.91 -3.61 -25.06
C GLN A 422 24.22 -3.22 -24.35
N ILE A 423 24.28 -3.27 -23.03
CA ILE A 423 25.48 -2.98 -22.22
C ILE A 423 26.66 -3.83 -22.69
N ASN A 424 26.45 -5.13 -22.87
CA ASN A 424 27.47 -6.06 -23.35
C ASN A 424 27.86 -5.80 -24.81
N THR A 425 26.90 -5.50 -25.69
CA THR A 425 27.16 -5.22 -27.12
C THR A 425 27.92 -3.90 -27.31
N GLN A 426 27.59 -2.89 -26.51
CA GLN A 426 28.24 -1.57 -26.53
C GLN A 426 29.61 -1.57 -25.85
N LYS A 427 29.99 -2.66 -25.15
CA LYS A 427 31.20 -2.75 -24.32
C LYS A 427 31.31 -1.60 -23.31
N LEU A 428 30.19 -1.24 -22.68
CA LEU A 428 30.13 -0.12 -21.71
C LEU A 428 31.08 -0.30 -20.52
N LEU A 429 31.39 -1.57 -20.18
CA LEU A 429 32.27 -1.97 -19.10
C LEU A 429 33.68 -2.33 -19.58
N GLY A 430 34.08 -1.84 -20.76
CA GLY A 430 35.39 -2.11 -21.35
C GLY A 430 35.58 -3.58 -21.67
N ASP A 431 36.57 -4.20 -21.04
CA ASP A 431 36.92 -5.62 -21.25
C ASP A 431 36.04 -6.58 -20.43
N TYR A 432 35.12 -6.08 -19.59
CA TYR A 432 34.23 -6.92 -18.78
C TYR A 432 32.88 -7.18 -19.48
N ARG A 433 32.30 -8.36 -19.22
CA ARG A 433 30.95 -8.75 -19.64
C ARG A 433 30.05 -9.01 -18.44
N VAL A 434 28.80 -8.57 -18.50
CA VAL A 434 27.80 -8.86 -17.47
C VAL A 434 27.10 -10.18 -17.77
N ASP A 435 27.05 -11.06 -16.77
CA ASP A 435 26.21 -12.27 -16.73
C ASP A 435 25.13 -12.14 -15.65
N VAL A 436 23.97 -12.74 -15.88
CA VAL A 436 22.79 -12.54 -15.04
C VAL A 436 22.30 -13.84 -14.45
N THR A 437 22.10 -13.85 -13.13
CA THR A 437 21.36 -14.89 -12.43
C THR A 437 19.91 -14.45 -12.24
N TYR A 438 18.98 -15.14 -12.88
CA TYR A 438 17.54 -14.90 -12.71
C TYR A 438 17.01 -15.74 -11.55
N LYS A 439 16.35 -15.12 -10.59
CA LYS A 439 15.79 -15.83 -9.44
C LYS A 439 14.35 -15.42 -9.17
N ASP A 440 13.47 -16.43 -9.19
CA ASP A 440 12.07 -16.26 -8.79
C ASP A 440 11.99 -16.03 -7.28
N THR A 441 11.28 -14.97 -6.90
CA THR A 441 10.98 -14.63 -5.51
C THR A 441 9.81 -15.42 -4.94
N LEU A 442 8.99 -16.05 -5.80
CA LEU A 442 7.75 -16.78 -5.45
C LEU A 442 6.79 -15.92 -4.62
N LEU A 443 6.94 -14.59 -4.68
CA LEU A 443 6.25 -13.60 -3.86
C LEU A 443 6.25 -13.94 -2.35
N SER A 444 7.30 -14.64 -1.85
CA SER A 444 7.33 -15.20 -0.50
C SER A 444 8.41 -14.58 0.39
N ASN A 445 7.98 -13.83 1.41
CA ASN A 445 8.87 -13.18 2.39
C ASN A 445 9.76 -14.19 3.14
N SER A 446 9.21 -15.35 3.51
CA SER A 446 9.92 -16.39 4.27
C SER A 446 11.06 -17.04 3.49
N LEU A 447 11.03 -16.99 2.16
CA LEU A 447 12.05 -17.58 1.31
C LEU A 447 13.24 -16.65 1.03
N ALA A 448 13.19 -15.38 1.47
CA ALA A 448 14.25 -14.42 1.20
C ALA A 448 15.64 -14.88 1.70
N SER A 449 15.73 -15.35 2.95
CA SER A 449 16.99 -15.83 3.52
C SER A 449 17.52 -17.08 2.82
N VAL A 450 16.64 -18.04 2.49
CA VAL A 450 17.02 -19.26 1.76
C VAL A 450 17.48 -18.92 0.34
N THR A 451 16.81 -17.96 -0.31
CA THR A 451 17.14 -17.50 -1.65
C THR A 451 18.51 -16.84 -1.70
N ILE A 452 18.78 -15.86 -0.82
CA ILE A 452 20.10 -15.23 -0.71
C ILE A 452 21.19 -16.26 -0.40
N LYS A 453 20.95 -17.17 0.54
CA LYS A 453 21.87 -18.28 0.84
C LYS A 453 22.17 -19.15 -0.37
N SER A 454 21.15 -19.47 -1.18
CA SER A 454 21.34 -20.27 -2.40
C SER A 454 22.19 -19.55 -3.47
N LEU A 455 22.29 -18.22 -3.39
CA LEU A 455 23.00 -17.37 -4.33
C LEU A 455 24.44 -17.03 -3.88
N ALA A 456 24.84 -17.40 -2.66
CA ALA A 456 26.14 -17.03 -2.10
C ALA A 456 27.33 -17.52 -2.95
N SER A 457 27.24 -18.75 -3.51
CA SER A 457 28.28 -19.36 -4.34
C SER A 457 28.43 -18.73 -5.75
N PHE A 458 27.55 -17.80 -6.14
CA PHE A 458 27.60 -17.18 -7.47
C PHE A 458 28.40 -15.87 -7.49
N ASN A 459 28.85 -15.39 -6.33
CA ASN A 459 29.52 -14.10 -6.17
C ASN A 459 28.79 -12.95 -6.89
N ILE A 460 27.54 -12.72 -6.48
CA ILE A 460 26.70 -11.66 -7.03
C ILE A 460 27.25 -10.30 -6.59
N LEU A 461 27.48 -9.39 -7.53
CA LEU A 461 27.94 -8.02 -7.25
C LEU A 461 26.82 -7.11 -6.75
N ALA A 462 25.61 -7.28 -7.31
CA ALA A 462 24.43 -6.52 -6.92
C ALA A 462 23.15 -7.30 -7.23
N TYR A 463 22.11 -7.02 -6.44
CA TYR A 463 20.77 -7.58 -6.59
C TYR A 463 19.83 -6.50 -7.11
N VAL A 464 19.13 -6.78 -8.20
CA VAL A 464 18.10 -5.91 -8.79
C VAL A 464 16.73 -6.49 -8.48
N GLY A 465 15.85 -5.69 -7.88
CA GLY A 465 14.59 -6.12 -7.26
C GLY A 465 14.67 -6.13 -5.73
N PRO A 466 13.78 -6.84 -5.02
CA PRO A 466 12.64 -7.60 -5.54
C PRO A 466 11.44 -6.71 -5.90
N TYR A 467 10.41 -7.36 -6.45
CA TYR A 467 9.05 -6.84 -6.60
C TYR A 467 8.34 -6.82 -5.24
N GLY A 468 7.77 -5.70 -4.84
CA GLY A 468 7.00 -5.53 -3.61
C GLY A 468 7.82 -5.04 -2.42
N SER A 469 7.23 -4.14 -1.63
CA SER A 469 7.90 -3.50 -0.49
C SER A 469 8.22 -4.46 0.66
N ASP A 470 7.32 -5.39 1.00
CA ASP A 470 7.59 -6.37 2.07
C ASP A 470 8.69 -7.37 1.71
N LEU A 471 8.76 -7.76 0.43
CA LEU A 471 9.85 -8.56 -0.09
C LEU A 471 11.16 -7.78 -0.01
N ALA A 472 11.18 -6.51 -0.43
CA ALA A 472 12.36 -5.67 -0.33
C ALA A 472 12.89 -5.58 1.11
N LYS A 473 12.02 -5.37 2.11
CA LYS A 473 12.40 -5.40 3.53
C LYS A 473 13.01 -6.76 3.93
N SER A 474 12.41 -7.87 3.49
CA SER A 474 12.83 -9.22 3.84
C SER A 474 14.19 -9.57 3.22
N TYR A 475 14.40 -9.22 1.95
CA TYR A 475 15.67 -9.41 1.25
C TYR A 475 16.78 -8.48 1.77
N ALA A 476 16.48 -7.22 2.08
CA ALA A 476 17.44 -6.31 2.70
C ALA A 476 17.92 -6.84 4.06
N ARG A 477 17.01 -7.35 4.90
CA ARG A 477 17.37 -8.01 6.17
C ARG A 477 18.19 -9.29 5.94
N ALA A 478 17.83 -10.11 4.96
CA ALA A 478 18.59 -11.32 4.64
C ALA A 478 20.03 -11.00 4.20
N LEU A 479 20.24 -9.95 3.43
CA LEU A 479 21.56 -9.50 3.00
C LEU A 479 22.38 -8.94 4.16
N SER A 480 21.76 -8.23 5.10
CA SER A 480 22.45 -7.64 6.26
C SER A 480 23.14 -8.64 7.19
N ALA A 481 22.85 -9.94 7.04
CA ALA A 481 23.51 -11.02 7.79
C ALA A 481 24.91 -11.40 7.26
N TYR A 482 25.33 -10.85 6.11
CA TYR A 482 26.64 -11.11 5.50
C TYR A 482 27.65 -10.04 5.91
N GLU A 483 28.93 -10.40 5.97
CA GLU A 483 30.02 -9.48 6.36
C GLU A 483 30.17 -8.31 5.38
N ASP A 484 30.05 -8.59 4.08
CA ASP A 484 29.99 -7.57 3.02
C ASP A 484 28.65 -7.67 2.26
N PRO A 485 27.56 -7.05 2.77
CA PRO A 485 26.28 -7.09 2.09
C PRO A 485 26.34 -6.29 0.79
N LYS A 486 25.99 -6.94 -0.31
CA LYS A 486 25.96 -6.33 -1.65
C LYS A 486 24.73 -5.44 -1.84
N PRO A 487 24.78 -4.43 -2.72
CA PRO A 487 23.65 -3.53 -2.98
C PRO A 487 22.39 -4.27 -3.43
N LEU A 488 21.24 -3.86 -2.89
CA LEU A 488 19.91 -4.27 -3.31
C LEU A 488 19.15 -3.07 -3.88
N ILE A 489 18.85 -3.09 -5.18
CA ILE A 489 18.24 -1.95 -5.88
C ILE A 489 16.88 -2.36 -6.43
N SER A 490 15.79 -1.92 -5.78
CA SER A 490 14.44 -2.25 -6.23
C SER A 490 13.93 -1.31 -7.31
N TYR A 491 13.33 -1.88 -8.34
CA TYR A 491 12.65 -1.17 -9.42
C TYR A 491 11.16 -0.90 -9.12
N GLN A 492 10.62 -1.33 -7.97
CA GLN A 492 9.18 -1.29 -7.71
C GLN A 492 8.76 -1.06 -6.24
N ALA A 493 9.60 -1.33 -5.25
CA ALA A 493 9.26 -1.15 -3.84
C ALA A 493 9.16 0.35 -3.44
N SER A 494 7.95 0.91 -3.46
CA SER A 494 7.69 2.35 -3.27
C SER A 494 7.32 2.79 -1.84
N GLU A 495 7.22 1.86 -0.89
CA GLU A 495 6.78 2.20 0.48
C GLU A 495 7.74 3.15 1.21
N SER A 496 7.20 4.15 1.91
CA SER A 496 8.00 5.22 2.53
C SER A 496 8.95 4.74 3.64
N LEU A 497 8.68 3.62 4.32
CA LEU A 497 9.58 3.07 5.35
C LEU A 497 10.95 2.62 4.80
N LEU A 498 11.01 2.28 3.51
CA LEU A 498 12.27 1.88 2.86
C LEU A 498 13.21 3.06 2.59
N SER A 499 12.75 4.31 2.78
CA SER A 499 13.57 5.52 2.65
C SER A 499 14.68 5.62 3.70
N ASP A 500 14.50 4.96 4.85
CA ASP A 500 15.44 5.03 5.98
C ASP A 500 16.75 4.27 5.66
N SER A 501 17.80 5.03 5.39
CA SER A 501 19.14 4.54 5.07
C SER A 501 19.90 3.99 6.29
N THR A 502 19.42 4.24 7.52
CA THR A 502 20.03 3.67 8.73
C THR A 502 19.57 2.23 8.96
N ILE A 503 18.29 1.95 8.70
CA ILE A 503 17.70 0.61 8.82
C ILE A 503 18.05 -0.23 7.58
N TYR A 504 17.98 0.36 6.40
CA TYR A 504 18.20 -0.32 5.12
C TYR A 504 19.43 0.25 4.40
N SER A 505 20.61 0.15 5.02
CA SER A 505 21.85 0.78 4.56
C SER A 505 22.36 0.34 3.20
N ARG A 506 21.94 -0.83 2.73
CA ARG A 506 22.34 -1.48 1.47
C ARG A 506 21.20 -1.53 0.44
N PHE A 507 20.15 -0.75 0.67
CA PHE A 507 18.99 -0.67 -0.20
C PHE A 507 18.95 0.66 -0.96
N LEU A 508 18.61 0.60 -2.26
CA LEU A 508 18.22 1.75 -3.08
C LEU A 508 16.98 1.40 -3.88
N ARG A 509 16.35 2.42 -4.46
CA ARG A 509 15.26 2.21 -5.42
C ARG A 509 15.24 3.22 -6.54
N THR A 510 14.96 2.74 -7.75
CA THR A 510 14.79 3.58 -8.94
C THR A 510 13.34 4.04 -9.12
N VAL A 511 12.38 3.37 -8.46
CA VAL A 511 11.01 3.86 -8.29
C VAL A 511 10.96 5.00 -7.27
N GLN A 512 10.08 5.97 -7.47
CA GLN A 512 9.86 7.05 -6.48
C GLN A 512 9.11 6.52 -5.25
N PRO A 513 9.41 7.03 -4.03
CA PRO A 513 8.61 6.75 -2.84
C PRO A 513 7.16 7.22 -2.97
N ASP A 514 6.22 6.47 -2.39
CA ASP A 514 4.80 6.78 -2.36
C ASP A 514 4.52 8.17 -1.75
N GLY A 515 5.31 8.58 -0.75
CA GLY A 515 5.18 9.89 -0.10
C GLY A 515 5.30 11.09 -1.05
N LEU A 516 5.94 10.95 -2.22
CA LEU A 516 6.03 12.03 -3.23
C LEU A 516 4.74 12.23 -4.02
N GLN A 517 3.86 11.22 -4.07
CA GLN A 517 2.52 11.36 -4.67
C GLN A 517 1.72 12.46 -3.97
N ALA A 518 1.86 12.58 -2.66
CA ALA A 518 1.19 13.59 -1.85
C ALA A 518 1.53 15.03 -2.28
N VAL A 519 2.78 15.27 -2.67
CA VAL A 519 3.24 16.59 -3.13
C VAL A 519 2.53 16.96 -4.43
N ALA A 520 2.47 16.03 -5.39
CA ALA A 520 1.80 16.25 -6.67
C ALA A 520 0.31 16.55 -6.50
N VAL A 521 -0.39 15.79 -5.64
CA VAL A 521 -1.81 16.02 -5.34
C VAL A 521 -2.02 17.37 -4.67
N ALA A 522 -1.21 17.72 -3.67
CA ALA A 522 -1.33 18.99 -2.95
C ALA A 522 -1.06 20.20 -3.88
N MET A 523 -0.06 20.11 -4.74
CA MET A 523 0.23 21.15 -5.73
C MET A 523 -0.89 21.29 -6.76
N GLN A 524 -1.50 20.19 -7.21
CA GLN A 524 -2.64 20.25 -8.12
C GLN A 524 -3.84 20.96 -7.48
N ILE A 525 -4.13 20.69 -6.21
CA ILE A 525 -5.18 21.38 -5.43
C ILE A 525 -4.88 22.88 -5.33
N ASN A 526 -3.62 23.23 -5.06
CA ASN A 526 -3.19 24.62 -4.93
C ASN A 526 -3.30 25.40 -6.25
N VAL A 527 -2.96 24.79 -7.39
CA VAL A 527 -3.11 25.40 -8.73
C VAL A 527 -4.57 25.71 -9.06
N GLN A 528 -5.52 24.89 -8.56
CA GLN A 528 -6.96 25.16 -8.70
C GLN A 528 -7.49 26.22 -7.72
N ASN A 529 -6.64 26.72 -6.81
CA ASN A 529 -7.00 27.64 -5.73
C ASN A 529 -8.12 27.10 -4.81
N TRP A 530 -8.12 25.78 -4.58
CA TRP A 530 -9.01 25.17 -3.60
C TRP A 530 -8.37 25.22 -2.22
N LYS A 531 -9.09 25.78 -1.25
CA LYS A 531 -8.68 25.96 0.14
C LYS A 531 -9.46 25.09 1.10
N ARG A 532 -10.65 24.62 0.70
CA ARG A 532 -11.54 23.80 1.52
C ARG A 532 -11.75 22.40 0.93
N ILE A 533 -11.16 21.37 1.56
CA ILE A 533 -11.17 19.99 1.04
C ILE A 533 -11.66 18.96 2.06
N GLY A 534 -12.19 17.84 1.56
CA GLY A 534 -12.40 16.61 2.32
C GLY A 534 -11.35 15.57 1.94
N VAL A 535 -10.73 14.92 2.93
CA VAL A 535 -9.67 13.93 2.70
C VAL A 535 -10.10 12.56 3.21
N ILE A 536 -9.83 11.54 2.40
CA ILE A 536 -10.03 10.14 2.70
C ILE A 536 -8.71 9.42 2.40
N TYR A 537 -8.29 8.47 3.24
CA TYR A 537 -7.12 7.63 2.97
C TYR A 537 -7.35 6.17 3.38
N SER A 538 -6.65 5.26 2.71
CA SER A 538 -6.63 3.83 3.10
C SER A 538 -5.74 3.62 4.31
N ASP A 539 -6.21 2.82 5.27
CA ASP A 539 -5.48 2.50 6.51
C ASP A 539 -4.47 1.36 6.31
N ASP A 540 -3.78 1.38 5.17
CA ASP A 540 -2.64 0.53 4.84
C ASP A 540 -1.36 1.38 4.81
N THR A 541 -0.19 0.73 4.75
CA THR A 541 1.11 1.42 4.81
C THR A 541 1.27 2.46 3.70
N THR A 542 0.75 2.18 2.50
CA THR A 542 0.73 3.12 1.37
C THR A 542 -0.14 4.34 1.67
N GLY A 543 -1.42 4.17 2.03
CA GLY A 543 -2.33 5.28 2.28
C GLY A 543 -1.90 6.15 3.47
N GLN A 544 -1.44 5.53 4.56
CA GLN A 544 -0.91 6.24 5.73
C GLN A 544 0.35 7.06 5.39
N GLY A 545 1.28 6.48 4.62
CA GLY A 545 2.50 7.16 4.18
C GLY A 545 2.20 8.38 3.31
N ILE A 546 1.28 8.22 2.34
CA ILE A 546 0.84 9.33 1.48
C ILE A 546 0.11 10.40 2.31
N TYR A 547 -0.81 10.01 3.19
CA TYR A 547 -1.59 10.96 4.01
C TYR A 547 -0.71 11.79 4.95
N THR A 548 0.29 11.17 5.60
CA THR A 548 1.22 11.87 6.50
C THR A 548 2.02 12.94 5.74
N SER A 549 2.52 12.59 4.56
CA SER A 549 3.20 13.55 3.67
C SER A 549 2.21 14.63 3.20
N PHE A 550 0.99 14.25 2.81
CA PHE A 550 -0.03 15.17 2.32
C PHE A 550 -0.42 16.21 3.35
N GLN A 551 -0.66 15.80 4.60
CA GLN A 551 -0.99 16.68 5.72
C GLN A 551 0.10 17.73 5.96
N SER A 552 1.37 17.34 5.85
CA SER A 552 2.50 18.26 5.98
C SER A 552 2.54 19.29 4.85
N ASN A 553 2.32 18.84 3.60
CA ASN A 553 2.30 19.72 2.43
C ASN A 553 1.13 20.71 2.45
N VAL A 554 -0.11 20.26 2.70
CA VAL A 554 -1.29 21.16 2.69
C VAL A 554 -1.25 22.20 3.79
N LYS A 555 -0.64 21.88 4.95
CA LYS A 555 -0.42 22.84 6.04
C LYS A 555 0.47 24.00 5.60
N THR A 556 1.47 23.76 4.73
CA THR A 556 2.33 24.83 4.18
C THR A 556 1.63 25.66 3.09
N LEU A 557 0.59 25.13 2.46
CA LEU A 557 -0.14 25.76 1.35
C LEU A 557 -1.42 26.51 1.78
N ASP A 558 -1.67 26.61 3.09
CA ASP A 558 -2.88 27.20 3.67
C ASP A 558 -4.17 26.54 3.14
N ILE A 559 -4.17 25.20 3.06
CA ILE A 559 -5.33 24.40 2.64
C ILE A 559 -5.89 23.67 3.86
N ILE A 560 -7.20 23.78 4.10
CA ILE A 560 -7.89 23.26 5.27
C ILE A 560 -8.58 21.94 4.95
N ILE A 561 -8.27 20.91 5.75
CA ILE A 561 -9.00 19.63 5.76
C ILE A 561 -10.16 19.75 6.75
N GLU A 562 -11.38 19.81 6.23
CA GLU A 562 -12.58 20.13 7.01
C GLU A 562 -13.23 18.95 7.72
N ASN A 563 -13.10 17.73 7.17
CA ASN A 563 -13.64 16.54 7.81
C ASN A 563 -12.75 16.11 8.99
N PRO A 564 -13.33 15.70 10.14
CA PRO A 564 -12.57 15.28 11.31
C PRO A 564 -11.68 14.06 11.01
N GLU A 565 -10.56 13.95 11.72
CA GLU A 565 -9.59 12.86 11.52
C GLU A 565 -10.20 11.46 11.70
N THR A 566 -11.13 11.31 12.65
CA THR A 566 -11.89 10.07 12.88
C THR A 566 -12.74 9.64 11.69
N PHE A 567 -12.93 10.49 10.68
CA PHE A 567 -13.66 10.23 9.44
C PHE A 567 -12.78 10.45 8.20
N ARG A 568 -11.47 10.18 8.30
CA ARG A 568 -10.54 10.20 7.16
C ARG A 568 -10.07 8.80 6.75
N SER A 569 -9.87 7.90 7.71
CA SER A 569 -9.30 6.56 7.46
C SER A 569 -10.33 5.50 7.06
N ILE A 570 -9.96 4.61 6.14
CA ILE A 570 -10.73 3.41 5.76
C ILE A 570 -9.84 2.18 5.92
N PHE A 571 -10.19 1.29 6.84
CA PHE A 571 -9.55 -0.02 6.94
C PHE A 571 -10.01 -0.94 5.80
N ILE A 572 -9.08 -1.74 5.26
CA ILE A 572 -9.34 -2.61 4.11
C ILE A 572 -9.37 -4.07 4.58
N ASN A 573 -10.58 -4.61 4.77
CA ASN A 573 -10.81 -6.03 5.01
C ASN A 573 -11.58 -6.66 3.84
N THR A 574 -11.10 -7.81 3.35
CA THR A 574 -11.73 -8.63 2.30
C THR A 574 -12.26 -9.95 2.86
N ASN A 575 -13.32 -10.47 2.24
CA ASN A 575 -13.83 -11.81 2.51
C ASN A 575 -12.98 -12.86 1.74
N GLU A 576 -13.24 -14.16 1.98
CA GLU A 576 -12.51 -15.27 1.33
C GLU A 576 -12.61 -15.26 -0.21
N ASP A 577 -13.68 -14.69 -0.77
CA ASP A 577 -13.91 -14.55 -2.22
C ASP A 577 -13.23 -13.30 -2.84
N GLY A 578 -12.47 -12.55 -2.03
CA GLY A 578 -11.81 -11.31 -2.42
C GLY A 578 -12.73 -10.07 -2.42
N SER A 579 -14.02 -10.21 -2.13
CA SER A 579 -14.94 -9.07 -2.04
C SER A 579 -14.73 -8.26 -0.76
N LEU A 580 -15.03 -6.95 -0.77
CA LEU A 580 -14.90 -6.12 0.43
C LEU A 580 -15.90 -6.53 1.52
N SER A 581 -15.41 -6.62 2.75
CA SER A 581 -16.20 -6.96 3.93
C SER A 581 -17.30 -5.92 4.21
N SER A 582 -18.34 -6.32 4.95
CA SER A 582 -19.40 -5.42 5.41
C SER A 582 -18.87 -4.29 6.29
N SER A 583 -17.85 -4.57 7.12
CA SER A 583 -17.20 -3.58 7.97
C SER A 583 -16.52 -2.47 7.16
N THR A 584 -15.77 -2.83 6.12
CA THR A 584 -15.13 -1.89 5.19
C THR A 584 -16.18 -1.02 4.49
N LYS A 585 -17.25 -1.64 3.99
CA LYS A 585 -18.36 -0.94 3.31
C LYS A 585 -19.08 0.04 4.23
N SER A 586 -19.31 -0.34 5.49
CA SER A 586 -19.89 0.55 6.50
C SER A 586 -18.98 1.74 6.77
N ARG A 587 -17.68 1.50 6.88
CA ARG A 587 -16.71 2.58 7.12
C ARG A 587 -16.64 3.58 5.97
N ILE A 588 -16.73 3.11 4.72
CA ILE A 588 -16.85 3.97 3.55
C ILE A 588 -18.12 4.83 3.63
N ASP A 589 -19.26 4.27 4.02
CA ASP A 589 -20.51 5.02 4.19
C ASP A 589 -20.38 6.11 5.28
N ASP A 590 -19.74 5.79 6.40
CA ASP A 590 -19.52 6.74 7.51
C ASP A 590 -18.68 7.95 7.08
N VAL A 591 -17.53 7.68 6.42
CA VAL A 591 -16.61 8.72 5.96
C VAL A 591 -17.27 9.63 4.91
N LEU A 592 -17.96 9.04 3.93
CA LEU A 592 -18.67 9.83 2.91
C LEU A 592 -19.86 10.60 3.49
N SER A 593 -20.53 10.06 4.51
CA SER A 593 -21.62 10.77 5.20
C SER A 593 -21.13 12.02 5.91
N GLU A 594 -19.93 12.00 6.49
CA GLU A 594 -19.34 13.20 7.11
C GLU A 594 -18.94 14.24 6.05
N ILE A 595 -18.48 13.82 4.86
CA ILE A 595 -18.22 14.72 3.72
C ILE A 595 -19.50 15.43 3.28
N VAL A 596 -20.62 14.71 3.17
CA VAL A 596 -21.94 15.26 2.85
C VAL A 596 -22.36 16.27 3.92
N LYS A 597 -22.25 15.90 5.20
CA LYS A 597 -22.63 16.74 6.34
C LYS A 597 -21.83 18.04 6.41
N LYS A 598 -20.55 17.99 6.06
CA LYS A 598 -19.67 19.16 5.93
C LYS A 598 -19.85 19.91 4.61
N GLN A 599 -20.67 19.38 3.69
CA GLN A 599 -20.97 19.95 2.38
C GLN A 599 -19.70 20.22 1.55
N LEU A 600 -18.76 19.27 1.55
CA LEU A 600 -17.47 19.42 0.86
C LEU A 600 -17.60 19.07 -0.62
N LYS A 601 -17.01 19.90 -1.48
CA LYS A 601 -17.08 19.78 -2.96
C LYS A 601 -15.84 19.09 -3.54
N ILE A 602 -14.68 19.36 -2.95
CA ILE A 602 -13.39 18.82 -3.38
C ILE A 602 -13.04 17.65 -2.46
N ILE A 603 -12.96 16.46 -3.04
CA ILE A 603 -12.78 15.21 -2.31
C ILE A 603 -11.46 14.57 -2.75
N VAL A 604 -10.56 14.39 -1.79
CA VAL A 604 -9.23 13.83 -1.99
C VAL A 604 -9.21 12.40 -1.48
N TYR A 605 -8.81 11.45 -2.31
CA TYR A 605 -8.58 10.07 -1.90
C TYR A 605 -7.09 9.70 -2.01
N LEU A 606 -6.50 9.28 -0.89
CA LEU A 606 -5.09 8.93 -0.77
C LEU A 606 -4.97 7.43 -0.45
N GLY A 607 -4.77 6.64 -1.49
CA GLY A 607 -4.65 5.19 -1.40
C GLY A 607 -4.46 4.54 -2.76
N ASN A 608 -4.53 3.22 -2.77
CA ASN A 608 -4.53 2.43 -4.00
C ASN A 608 -5.95 2.27 -4.57
N SER A 609 -6.02 1.64 -5.74
CA SER A 609 -7.23 1.36 -6.52
C SER A 609 -8.17 0.29 -5.92
N THR A 610 -7.76 -0.42 -4.86
CA THR A 610 -8.46 -1.60 -4.31
C THR A 610 -9.90 -1.30 -3.86
N ILE A 611 -10.14 -0.15 -3.22
CA ILE A 611 -11.48 0.24 -2.71
C ILE A 611 -12.17 1.31 -3.56
N SER A 612 -11.55 1.76 -4.64
CA SER A 612 -12.01 2.91 -5.44
C SER A 612 -13.38 2.70 -6.08
N ALA A 613 -13.69 1.48 -6.53
CA ALA A 613 -15.00 1.14 -7.07
C ALA A 613 -16.13 1.26 -6.01
N GLU A 614 -15.89 0.81 -4.78
CA GLU A 614 -16.87 0.91 -3.70
C GLU A 614 -17.04 2.37 -3.23
N ILE A 615 -15.94 3.12 -3.12
CA ILE A 615 -15.99 4.56 -2.82
C ILE A 615 -16.88 5.28 -3.85
N ALA A 616 -16.64 5.06 -5.14
CA ALA A 616 -17.43 5.68 -6.21
C ALA A 616 -18.90 5.24 -6.16
N LYS A 617 -19.18 3.95 -5.95
CA LYS A 617 -20.55 3.45 -5.81
C LYS A 617 -21.30 4.12 -4.65
N GLN A 618 -20.66 4.24 -3.49
CA GLN A 618 -21.29 4.86 -2.33
C GLN A 618 -21.40 6.38 -2.49
N ALA A 619 -20.40 7.02 -3.09
CA ALA A 619 -20.43 8.44 -3.45
C ALA A 619 -21.61 8.77 -4.39
N HIS A 620 -21.91 7.90 -5.35
CA HIS A 620 -23.08 8.05 -6.21
C HIS A 620 -24.39 8.03 -5.40
N LYS A 621 -24.53 7.08 -4.46
CA LYS A 621 -25.70 7.02 -3.57
C LYS A 621 -25.84 8.24 -2.66
N LYS A 622 -24.72 8.88 -2.34
CA LYS A 622 -24.66 10.12 -1.54
C LYS A 622 -24.77 11.39 -2.39
N GLU A 623 -24.99 11.28 -3.70
CA GLU A 623 -25.09 12.40 -4.65
C GLU A 623 -23.82 13.27 -4.73
N LEU A 624 -22.63 12.68 -4.51
CA LEU A 624 -21.32 13.35 -4.59
C LEU A 624 -20.71 13.30 -6.00
N TYR A 625 -21.50 13.69 -7.01
CA TYR A 625 -21.11 13.67 -8.43
C TYR A 625 -21.70 14.85 -9.22
N GLY A 626 -21.24 15.04 -10.45
CA GLY A 626 -21.68 16.13 -11.33
C GLY A 626 -20.81 17.38 -11.21
N ASN A 627 -21.29 18.50 -11.75
CA ASN A 627 -20.48 19.69 -12.03
C ASN A 627 -20.02 20.45 -10.78
N ASP A 628 -20.61 20.16 -9.63
CA ASP A 628 -20.26 20.78 -8.36
C ASP A 628 -19.14 20.03 -7.61
N TYR A 629 -18.78 18.82 -8.05
CA TYR A 629 -17.83 17.96 -7.33
C TYR A 629 -16.57 17.71 -8.13
N SER A 630 -15.43 17.60 -7.43
CA SER A 630 -14.19 17.12 -8.02
C SER A 630 -13.54 16.08 -7.11
N TRP A 631 -13.19 14.96 -7.72
CA TRP A 631 -12.46 13.87 -7.09
C TRP A 631 -11.01 13.91 -7.58
N ILE A 632 -10.07 13.89 -6.65
CA ILE A 632 -8.63 13.85 -6.94
C ILE A 632 -7.96 12.86 -6.00
N GLY A 633 -6.89 12.22 -6.44
CA GLY A 633 -6.16 11.32 -5.57
C GLY A 633 -4.80 10.93 -6.08
N SER A 634 -4.18 10.02 -5.34
CA SER A 634 -2.93 9.31 -5.67
C SER A 634 -3.11 8.41 -6.90
N MET A 635 -2.38 7.31 -7.01
CA MET A 635 -2.55 6.31 -8.07
C MET A 635 -3.79 5.40 -7.85
N TRP A 636 -4.99 6.00 -7.74
CA TRP A 636 -6.25 5.28 -7.43
C TRP A 636 -7.11 4.91 -8.65
N LEU A 637 -6.72 5.34 -9.85
CA LEU A 637 -7.47 5.19 -11.11
C LEU A 637 -6.70 4.36 -12.16
N ASP A 638 -6.10 3.25 -11.74
CA ASP A 638 -5.30 2.39 -12.62
C ASP A 638 -6.13 1.32 -13.35
N SER A 639 -5.46 0.44 -14.11
CA SER A 639 -6.11 -0.62 -14.88
C SER A 639 -6.80 -1.70 -14.02
N THR A 640 -6.45 -1.82 -12.73
CA THR A 640 -7.08 -2.78 -11.81
C THR A 640 -8.49 -2.36 -11.41
N LEU A 641 -8.78 -1.04 -11.42
CA LEU A 641 -10.12 -0.51 -11.16
C LEU A 641 -11.14 -1.06 -12.17
N GLN A 642 -10.80 -1.04 -13.46
CA GLN A 642 -11.69 -1.54 -14.51
C GLN A 642 -12.00 -3.03 -14.30
N LYS A 643 -10.97 -3.85 -14.04
CA LYS A 643 -11.12 -5.29 -13.76
C LYS A 643 -12.01 -5.53 -12.54
N THR A 644 -11.81 -4.75 -11.47
CA THR A 644 -12.59 -4.83 -10.23
C THR A 644 -14.06 -4.49 -10.47
N ILE A 645 -14.33 -3.47 -11.28
CA ILE A 645 -15.71 -3.07 -11.65
C ILE A 645 -16.39 -4.19 -12.44
N GLU A 646 -15.71 -4.73 -13.46
CA GLU A 646 -16.24 -5.81 -14.30
C GLU A 646 -16.53 -7.09 -13.49
N GLN A 647 -15.68 -7.41 -12.52
CA GLN A 647 -15.79 -8.63 -11.71
C GLN A 647 -16.83 -8.51 -10.58
N TYR A 648 -16.82 -7.42 -9.80
CA TYR A 648 -17.59 -7.33 -8.55
C TYR A 648 -18.71 -6.28 -8.58
N TYR A 649 -18.68 -5.32 -9.51
CA TYR A 649 -19.58 -4.15 -9.51
C TYR A 649 -20.31 -3.91 -10.83
N LYS A 650 -20.43 -4.92 -11.68
CA LYS A 650 -21.03 -4.82 -13.02
C LYS A 650 -22.41 -4.14 -13.05
N ASN A 651 -23.26 -4.41 -12.05
CA ASN A 651 -24.60 -3.82 -11.98
C ASN A 651 -24.60 -2.33 -11.59
N ASP A 652 -23.50 -1.83 -11.00
CA ASP A 652 -23.33 -0.44 -10.58
C ASP A 652 -22.35 0.32 -11.48
N GLU A 653 -21.89 -0.28 -12.58
CA GLU A 653 -20.84 0.26 -13.46
C GLU A 653 -21.15 1.70 -13.91
N GLU A 654 -22.36 1.96 -14.40
CA GLU A 654 -22.76 3.29 -14.85
C GLU A 654 -22.75 4.33 -13.71
N ASN A 655 -23.19 3.93 -12.52
CA ASN A 655 -23.23 4.78 -11.34
C ASN A 655 -21.81 5.13 -10.84
N ILE A 656 -20.92 4.14 -10.87
CA ILE A 656 -19.50 4.31 -10.53
C ILE A 656 -18.85 5.31 -11.49
N TYR A 657 -19.00 5.12 -12.80
CA TYR A 657 -18.38 6.01 -13.78
C TYR A 657 -19.00 7.41 -13.80
N LYS A 658 -20.26 7.61 -13.36
CA LYS A 658 -20.81 8.97 -13.15
C LYS A 658 -20.05 9.78 -12.10
N VAL A 659 -19.54 9.12 -11.06
CA VAL A 659 -18.71 9.77 -10.02
C VAL A 659 -17.28 9.95 -10.52
N LEU A 660 -16.74 8.91 -11.17
CA LEU A 660 -15.36 8.94 -11.63
C LEU A 660 -15.15 9.83 -12.86
N ASN A 661 -16.18 10.17 -13.63
CA ASN A 661 -16.03 11.03 -14.80
C ASN A 661 -15.51 12.41 -14.40
N GLY A 662 -14.35 12.80 -14.95
CA GLY A 662 -13.64 14.02 -14.57
C GLY A 662 -12.81 13.91 -13.29
N ALA A 663 -12.70 12.73 -12.69
CA ALA A 663 -11.82 12.49 -11.55
C ALA A 663 -10.34 12.47 -11.98
N PHE A 664 -9.46 12.97 -11.10
CA PHE A 664 -8.02 13.03 -11.30
C PHE A 664 -7.32 11.92 -10.51
N GLY A 665 -6.29 11.34 -11.12
CA GLY A 665 -5.39 10.40 -10.48
C GLY A 665 -3.97 10.59 -10.97
N LEU A 666 -3.02 10.04 -10.25
CA LEU A 666 -1.63 9.98 -10.68
C LEU A 666 -1.35 8.71 -11.46
N ALA A 667 -0.35 8.77 -12.33
CA ALA A 667 0.31 7.63 -12.94
C ALA A 667 1.82 7.87 -13.00
N TYR A 668 2.56 6.79 -13.20
CA TYR A 668 3.99 6.90 -13.49
C TYR A 668 4.21 7.62 -14.82
N ARG A 669 5.32 8.36 -14.93
CA ARG A 669 5.70 9.01 -16.19
C ARG A 669 6.13 7.96 -17.22
N SER A 670 5.74 8.21 -18.47
CA SER A 670 6.27 7.50 -19.64
C SER A 670 7.79 7.73 -19.80
N PRO A 671 8.49 6.91 -20.62
CA PRO A 671 9.89 7.10 -20.97
C PRO A 671 10.17 8.54 -21.42
N GLN A 672 11.31 9.07 -21.01
CA GLN A 672 11.67 10.48 -21.15
C GLN A 672 12.91 10.68 -22.02
N GLY A 673 12.97 11.82 -22.69
CA GLY A 673 14.13 12.19 -23.53
C GLY A 673 14.33 11.25 -24.72
N ASP A 674 15.54 11.25 -25.26
CA ASP A 674 15.88 10.41 -26.41
C ASP A 674 16.16 8.96 -25.99
N GLU A 675 16.78 8.75 -24.81
CA GLU A 675 16.97 7.42 -24.23
C GLU A 675 15.64 6.67 -24.02
N GLY A 676 14.60 7.38 -23.57
CA GLY A 676 13.27 6.80 -23.41
C GLY A 676 12.64 6.33 -24.72
N LYS A 677 12.82 7.11 -25.81
CA LYS A 677 12.33 6.72 -27.15
C LYS A 677 13.11 5.54 -27.71
N ILE A 678 14.43 5.51 -27.49
CA ILE A 678 15.30 4.40 -27.90
C ILE A 678 14.87 3.13 -27.17
N PHE A 679 14.67 3.19 -25.85
CA PHE A 679 14.14 2.06 -25.08
C PHE A 679 12.81 1.57 -25.63
N GLU A 680 11.83 2.46 -25.83
CA GLU A 680 10.50 2.08 -26.31
C GLU A 680 10.56 1.40 -27.69
N SER A 681 11.36 1.95 -28.62
CA SER A 681 11.60 1.36 -29.94
C SER A 681 12.24 -0.01 -29.83
N ASN A 682 13.34 -0.12 -29.09
CA ASN A 682 14.13 -1.35 -28.98
C ASN A 682 13.35 -2.45 -28.25
N PHE A 683 12.56 -2.10 -27.23
CA PHE A 683 11.71 -3.06 -26.51
C PHE A 683 10.64 -3.63 -27.44
N LYS A 684 9.99 -2.76 -28.22
CA LYS A 684 8.96 -3.18 -29.18
C LYS A 684 9.55 -4.03 -30.31
N GLU A 685 10.72 -3.68 -30.82
CA GLU A 685 11.42 -4.46 -31.85
C GLU A 685 11.85 -5.84 -31.33
N ALA A 686 12.42 -5.91 -30.13
CA ALA A 686 12.92 -7.15 -29.56
C ALA A 686 11.80 -8.14 -29.18
N TYR A 687 10.64 -7.65 -28.72
CA TYR A 687 9.62 -8.51 -28.10
C TYR A 687 8.22 -8.42 -28.73
N SER A 688 7.98 -7.51 -29.68
CA SER A 688 6.66 -7.29 -30.29
C SER A 688 5.53 -6.99 -29.29
N GLU A 689 5.87 -6.48 -28.11
CA GLU A 689 4.95 -6.19 -27.00
C GLU A 689 5.20 -4.76 -26.47
N SER A 690 4.26 -4.21 -25.70
CA SER A 690 4.46 -2.93 -25.01
C SER A 690 5.19 -3.16 -23.68
N TYR A 691 6.04 -2.20 -23.29
CA TYR A 691 6.73 -2.24 -22.00
C TYR A 691 5.75 -1.98 -20.84
N SER A 692 6.16 -2.37 -19.64
CA SER A 692 5.56 -1.88 -18.40
C SER A 692 6.48 -0.85 -17.76
N ILE A 693 5.95 0.00 -16.88
CA ILE A 693 6.79 0.96 -16.18
C ILE A 693 7.90 0.28 -15.36
N PHE A 694 7.63 -0.90 -14.81
CA PHE A 694 8.60 -1.62 -14.01
C PHE A 694 9.68 -2.30 -14.87
N SER A 695 9.36 -2.65 -16.13
CA SER A 695 10.39 -3.09 -17.08
C SER A 695 11.30 -1.94 -17.52
N LEU A 696 10.76 -0.72 -17.68
CA LEU A 696 11.55 0.50 -17.88
C LEU A 696 12.47 0.78 -16.68
N LEU A 697 11.95 0.70 -15.45
CA LEU A 697 12.76 0.95 -14.25
C LEU A 697 13.81 -0.14 -14.02
N ALA A 698 13.52 -1.40 -14.35
CA ALA A 698 14.52 -2.48 -14.33
C ALA A 698 15.62 -2.26 -15.37
N TYR A 699 15.26 -1.82 -16.58
CA TYR A 699 16.21 -1.42 -17.63
C TYR A 699 17.14 -0.31 -17.13
N ASP A 700 16.58 0.74 -16.55
CA ASP A 700 17.36 1.86 -15.97
C ASP A 700 18.23 1.43 -14.80
N THR A 701 17.77 0.48 -13.99
CA THR A 701 18.55 -0.04 -12.86
C THR A 701 19.78 -0.81 -13.35
N ALA A 702 19.67 -1.55 -14.46
CA ALA A 702 20.81 -2.20 -15.09
C ALA A 702 21.84 -1.18 -15.61
N TYR A 703 21.39 -0.12 -16.28
CA TYR A 703 22.27 0.97 -16.73
C TYR A 703 22.85 1.77 -15.58
N LEU A 704 22.12 1.99 -14.48
CA LEU A 704 22.63 2.62 -13.27
C LEU A 704 23.83 1.82 -12.73
N LEU A 705 23.67 0.51 -12.57
CA LEU A 705 24.75 -0.38 -12.14
C LEU A 705 25.93 -0.33 -13.10
N ALA A 706 25.69 -0.51 -14.40
CA ALA A 706 26.76 -0.56 -15.39
C ALA A 706 27.53 0.76 -15.52
N ASN A 707 26.84 1.91 -15.54
CA ASN A 707 27.52 3.21 -15.58
C ASN A 707 28.32 3.48 -14.31
N THR A 708 27.77 3.11 -13.14
CA THR A 708 28.48 3.29 -11.86
C THR A 708 29.75 2.44 -11.83
N ILE A 709 29.65 1.15 -12.18
CA ILE A 709 30.80 0.23 -12.22
C ILE A 709 31.81 0.68 -13.28
N SER A 710 31.38 1.12 -14.46
CA SER A 710 32.27 1.67 -15.50
C SER A 710 33.07 2.86 -14.97
N GLY A 711 32.41 3.76 -14.23
CA GLY A 711 33.05 4.88 -13.54
C GLY A 711 34.08 4.42 -12.50
N MET A 712 33.75 3.43 -11.66
CA MET A 712 34.68 2.87 -10.67
C MET A 712 35.90 2.22 -11.34
N ILE A 713 35.69 1.42 -12.39
CA ILE A 713 36.78 0.81 -13.18
C ILE A 713 37.72 1.89 -13.71
N SER A 714 37.18 2.98 -14.28
CA SER A 714 37.99 4.07 -14.83
C SER A 714 38.87 4.79 -13.79
N LYS A 715 38.47 4.76 -12.52
CA LYS A 715 39.19 5.37 -11.39
C LYS A 715 40.09 4.37 -10.65
N GLY A 716 39.99 3.08 -10.94
CA GLY A 716 40.67 2.02 -10.18
C GLY A 716 40.09 1.80 -8.77
N GLU A 717 38.80 2.09 -8.57
CA GLU A 717 38.07 1.83 -7.30
C GLU A 717 37.60 0.37 -7.23
N ASP A 718 37.45 -0.19 -6.02
CA ASP A 718 37.01 -1.58 -5.84
C ASP A 718 35.49 -1.71 -5.98
N PHE A 719 35.03 -2.02 -7.20
CA PHE A 719 33.63 -2.28 -7.48
C PHE A 719 33.13 -3.64 -6.95
N THR A 720 34.01 -4.48 -6.40
CA THR A 720 33.63 -5.76 -5.79
C THR A 720 33.21 -5.60 -4.33
N SER A 721 33.70 -4.58 -3.63
CA SER A 721 33.27 -4.21 -2.29
C SER A 721 31.81 -3.74 -2.28
N GLY A 722 30.94 -4.41 -1.52
CA GLY A 722 29.54 -4.03 -1.37
C GLY A 722 29.38 -2.65 -0.75
N LYS A 723 30.34 -2.21 0.07
CA LYS A 723 30.39 -0.85 0.62
C LYS A 723 30.70 0.20 -0.43
N GLU A 724 31.82 0.07 -1.12
CA GLU A 724 32.29 1.08 -2.07
C GLU A 724 31.33 1.20 -3.26
N LEU A 725 30.81 0.06 -3.75
CA LEU A 725 29.80 0.06 -4.81
C LEU A 725 28.52 0.78 -4.37
N MET A 726 28.06 0.56 -3.13
CA MET A 726 26.88 1.25 -2.60
C MET A 726 27.09 2.75 -2.48
N ASP A 727 28.25 3.18 -1.99
CA ASP A 727 28.58 4.60 -1.83
C ASP A 727 28.66 5.29 -3.20
N SER A 728 29.26 4.64 -4.20
CA SER A 728 29.27 5.10 -5.60
C SER A 728 27.88 5.14 -6.23
N LEU A 729 27.02 4.15 -5.95
CA LEU A 729 25.63 4.14 -6.42
C LEU A 729 24.82 5.30 -5.83
N ARG A 730 25.01 5.62 -4.55
CA ARG A 730 24.37 6.79 -3.91
C ARG A 730 24.82 8.11 -4.54
N ALA A 731 26.08 8.18 -4.99
CA ALA A 731 26.64 9.34 -5.68
C ALA A 731 26.31 9.42 -7.17
N ALA A 732 25.63 8.40 -7.74
CA ALA A 732 25.34 8.35 -9.17
C ALA A 732 24.44 9.52 -9.63
N ASP A 733 24.81 10.12 -10.77
CA ASP A 733 24.06 11.18 -11.44
C ASP A 733 24.15 10.93 -12.95
N PHE A 734 23.11 10.32 -13.53
CA PHE A 734 23.04 10.07 -14.98
C PHE A 734 21.60 10.16 -15.51
N VAL A 735 21.44 10.19 -16.83
CA VAL A 735 20.14 10.23 -17.50
C VAL A 735 19.84 8.86 -18.09
N GLY A 736 18.80 8.20 -17.57
CA GLY A 736 18.28 6.94 -18.08
C GLY A 736 17.02 7.12 -18.94
N ALA A 737 16.42 6.02 -19.37
CA ALA A 737 15.23 5.99 -20.20
C ALA A 737 13.98 6.52 -19.46
N SER A 738 13.92 6.43 -18.13
CA SER A 738 12.87 7.07 -17.31
C SER A 738 13.15 8.54 -16.96
N GLY A 739 14.27 9.10 -17.43
CA GLY A 739 14.72 10.46 -17.14
C GLY A 739 15.92 10.49 -16.19
N LYS A 740 16.14 11.63 -15.51
CA LYS A 740 17.29 11.81 -14.62
C LYS A 740 17.23 10.85 -13.41
N ILE A 741 18.32 10.13 -13.16
CA ILE A 741 18.49 9.22 -12.02
C ILE A 741 19.59 9.77 -11.13
N LYS A 742 19.18 10.21 -9.95
CA LYS A 742 20.01 10.70 -8.86
C LYS A 742 19.36 10.29 -7.55
N PHE A 743 20.13 10.04 -6.50
CA PHE A 743 19.59 9.70 -5.19
C PHE A 743 19.56 10.91 -4.26
N SER A 744 18.56 10.97 -3.40
CA SER A 744 18.41 12.03 -2.41
C SER A 744 19.39 11.79 -1.26
N GLU A 745 20.06 12.86 -0.82
CA GLU A 745 21.08 12.78 0.22
C GLU A 745 20.48 12.24 1.53
N GLY A 746 21.16 11.28 2.16
CA GLY A 746 20.73 10.67 3.42
C GLY A 746 19.55 9.69 3.32
N THR A 747 18.96 9.48 2.14
CA THR A 747 17.84 8.53 1.95
C THR A 747 18.18 7.42 0.96
N ASN A 748 17.32 6.40 0.88
CA ASN A 748 17.43 5.34 -0.13
C ASN A 748 16.69 5.65 -1.45
N ASP A 749 16.20 6.89 -1.60
CA ASP A 749 15.23 7.25 -2.62
C ASP A 749 15.89 7.91 -3.82
N ARG A 750 15.44 7.54 -5.02
CA ARG A 750 15.63 8.38 -6.20
C ARG A 750 15.01 9.77 -5.98
N SER A 751 15.71 10.81 -6.39
CA SER A 751 15.21 12.18 -6.44
C SER A 751 13.92 12.26 -7.24
N ALA A 752 13.00 13.13 -6.80
CA ALA A 752 11.71 13.29 -7.46
C ALA A 752 11.87 13.66 -8.94
N TYR A 753 11.22 12.90 -9.83
CA TYR A 753 11.19 13.15 -11.28
C TYR A 753 9.76 13.36 -11.81
N GLY A 754 8.78 13.39 -10.90
CA GLY A 754 7.41 13.78 -11.20
C GLY A 754 6.48 12.62 -11.53
N TYR A 755 5.24 12.96 -11.87
CA TYR A 755 4.14 12.04 -12.16
C TYR A 755 3.38 12.46 -13.41
N ALA A 756 2.82 11.51 -14.13
CA ALA A 756 1.73 11.81 -15.05
C ALA A 756 0.46 12.04 -14.23
N ILE A 757 -0.35 12.99 -14.66
CA ILE A 757 -1.68 13.25 -14.10
C ILE A 757 -2.68 12.86 -15.16
N GLY A 758 -3.55 11.92 -14.80
CA GLY A 758 -4.63 11.49 -15.66
C GLY A 758 -5.98 11.97 -15.16
N ASN A 759 -6.90 12.02 -16.11
CA ASN A 759 -8.28 12.39 -15.90
C ASN A 759 -9.14 11.28 -16.50
N MET A 760 -10.14 10.83 -15.74
CA MET A 760 -11.02 9.75 -16.17
C MET A 760 -12.08 10.30 -17.14
N GLN A 761 -12.04 9.85 -18.39
CA GLN A 761 -12.92 10.31 -19.47
C GLN A 761 -13.43 9.10 -20.24
N ASN A 762 -14.75 9.03 -20.49
CA ASN A 762 -15.35 7.94 -21.27
C ASN A 762 -14.92 6.54 -20.78
N LYS A 763 -14.88 6.34 -19.45
CA LYS A 763 -14.44 5.11 -18.77
C LYS A 763 -12.95 4.74 -18.98
N LYS A 764 -12.14 5.65 -19.51
CA LYS A 764 -10.70 5.47 -19.70
C LYS A 764 -9.92 6.51 -18.91
N PHE A 765 -8.83 6.08 -18.30
CA PHE A 765 -7.90 6.98 -17.66
C PHE A 765 -6.95 7.55 -18.72
N ILE A 766 -7.05 8.86 -18.99
CA ILE A 766 -6.29 9.55 -20.04
C ILE A 766 -5.29 10.49 -19.36
N ASN A 767 -4.00 10.35 -19.66
CA ASN A 767 -2.97 11.28 -19.20
C ASN A 767 -3.16 12.65 -19.86
N ILE A 768 -3.40 13.68 -19.05
CA ILE A 768 -3.72 15.04 -19.51
C ILE A 768 -2.62 16.05 -19.18
N GLN A 769 -1.85 15.80 -18.13
CA GLN A 769 -0.80 16.68 -17.66
C GLN A 769 0.38 15.88 -17.15
N VAL A 770 1.54 16.53 -17.06
CA VAL A 770 2.73 16.01 -16.40
C VAL A 770 3.09 16.98 -15.29
N TYR A 771 3.24 16.45 -14.08
CA TYR A 771 3.82 17.15 -12.95
C TYR A 771 5.32 16.86 -12.91
N ASP A 772 6.16 17.89 -12.97
CA ASP A 772 7.60 17.79 -12.84
C ASP A 772 8.10 18.79 -11.77
N PRO A 773 8.57 18.33 -10.60
CA PRO A 773 9.02 19.22 -9.54
C PRO A 773 10.31 19.97 -9.86
N LEU A 774 11.04 19.58 -10.92
CA LEU A 774 12.29 20.21 -11.34
C LEU A 774 12.08 21.21 -12.48
N ASP A 775 10.93 21.19 -13.15
CA ASP A 775 10.59 22.13 -14.21
C ASP A 775 10.07 23.47 -13.61
N PRO A 776 10.57 24.64 -14.05
CA PRO A 776 9.98 25.93 -13.69
C PRO A 776 8.47 26.02 -13.94
N ASN A 777 7.99 25.35 -14.98
CA ASN A 777 6.57 25.12 -15.25
C ASN A 777 6.17 23.75 -14.71
N MET A 778 5.97 23.69 -13.40
CA MET A 778 5.66 22.49 -12.62
C MET A 778 4.59 21.57 -13.24
N PHE A 779 3.62 22.14 -13.97
CA PHE A 779 2.60 21.39 -14.71
C PHE A 779 2.65 21.71 -16.20
N THR A 780 2.81 20.69 -17.02
CA THR A 780 2.78 20.80 -18.49
C THR A 780 1.62 19.99 -19.06
N ASN A 781 0.82 20.59 -19.95
CA ASN A 781 -0.31 19.91 -20.58
C ASN A 781 0.16 18.97 -21.69
N VAL A 782 -0.44 17.79 -21.76
CA VAL A 782 -0.20 16.84 -22.86
C VAL A 782 -0.94 17.31 -24.11
N SER A 783 -0.26 17.37 -25.25
CA SER A 783 -0.84 17.83 -26.51
C SER A 783 -2.08 17.00 -26.91
N ASN A 784 -3.07 17.64 -27.53
CA ASN A 784 -4.34 17.03 -27.96
C ASN A 784 -5.20 16.42 -26.85
N THR A 785 -5.00 16.84 -25.60
CA THR A 785 -5.85 16.45 -24.48
C THR A 785 -6.50 17.67 -23.83
N SER A 786 -7.67 17.47 -23.22
CA SER A 786 -8.38 18.52 -22.49
C SER A 786 -8.88 17.98 -21.16
N ILE A 787 -8.85 18.82 -20.13
CA ILE A 787 -9.40 18.49 -18.83
C ILE A 787 -10.92 18.51 -18.92
N ILE A 788 -11.58 17.43 -18.48
CA ILE A 788 -13.02 17.45 -18.18
C ILE A 788 -13.21 17.40 -16.67
N TRP A 789 -14.17 18.16 -16.19
CA TRP A 789 -14.57 18.17 -14.78
C TRP A 789 -15.83 17.31 -14.60
N GLY A 790 -16.25 17.15 -13.35
CA GLY A 790 -17.46 16.39 -13.02
C GLY A 790 -18.64 16.80 -13.90
N GLY A 791 -19.42 15.82 -14.37
CA GLY A 791 -20.56 16.02 -15.26
C GLY A 791 -20.24 16.73 -16.58
N GLU A 792 -19.02 16.54 -17.11
CA GLU A 792 -18.55 17.06 -18.40
C GLU A 792 -18.39 18.59 -18.44
N ALA A 793 -18.23 19.23 -17.26
CA ALA A 793 -17.97 20.65 -17.19
C ALA A 793 -16.58 21.01 -17.75
N SER A 794 -16.50 22.18 -18.41
CA SER A 794 -15.25 22.71 -18.96
C SER A 794 -14.43 23.54 -17.96
N LYS A 795 -14.96 23.81 -16.77
CA LYS A 795 -14.34 24.61 -15.72
C LYS A 795 -14.36 23.89 -14.38
N SER A 796 -13.31 24.11 -13.60
CA SER A 796 -13.17 23.63 -12.23
C SER A 796 -14.30 24.14 -11.33
N PRO A 797 -14.88 23.30 -10.45
CA PRO A 797 -15.81 23.77 -9.43
C PRO A 797 -15.12 24.65 -8.39
N SER A 798 -15.85 25.60 -7.81
CA SER A 798 -15.42 26.26 -6.56
C SER A 798 -15.40 25.26 -5.40
N ASP A 799 -14.56 25.51 -4.41
CA ASP A 799 -14.48 24.71 -3.17
C ASP A 799 -15.57 25.06 -2.14
N SER A 800 -16.24 26.20 -2.31
CA SER A 800 -17.35 26.64 -1.47
C SER A 800 -18.68 26.73 -2.22
N TRP A 801 -19.79 26.64 -1.47
CA TRP A 801 -21.13 26.96 -1.95
C TRP A 801 -21.35 28.47 -1.94
N SER A 802 -22.18 28.97 -2.87
CA SER A 802 -22.54 30.40 -2.96
C SER A 802 -23.56 30.83 -1.89
N VAL A 803 -24.31 29.88 -1.33
CA VAL A 803 -25.36 30.09 -0.33
C VAL A 803 -25.10 29.16 0.85
N ASN A 804 -25.19 29.71 2.07
CA ASN A 804 -25.15 28.90 3.28
C ASN A 804 -26.51 28.21 3.44
N TYR A 805 -26.54 26.90 3.23
CA TYR A 805 -27.72 26.07 3.41
C TYR A 805 -27.58 25.29 4.72
N ASP A 806 -28.28 25.72 5.76
CA ASP A 806 -28.21 25.11 7.09
C ASP A 806 -28.95 23.76 7.12
N CYS A 807 -28.34 22.72 6.55
CA CYS A 807 -28.79 21.33 6.58
C CYS A 807 -27.58 20.39 6.52
N PRO A 808 -27.71 19.12 6.95
CA PRO A 808 -26.60 18.15 6.91
C PRO A 808 -26.31 17.62 5.49
N PHE A 809 -26.69 18.35 4.45
CA PHE A 809 -26.48 18.05 3.03
C PHE A 809 -26.61 19.35 2.22
N ALA A 810 -26.08 19.37 1.00
CA ALA A 810 -26.15 20.54 0.12
C ALA A 810 -27.56 20.76 -0.44
N GLN A 811 -27.89 22.01 -0.77
CA GLN A 811 -29.24 22.40 -1.22
C GLN A 811 -29.72 21.61 -2.44
N HIS A 812 -28.85 21.33 -3.41
CA HIS A 812 -29.22 20.63 -4.64
C HIS A 812 -29.62 19.15 -4.41
N MET A 813 -29.23 18.56 -3.27
CA MET A 813 -29.63 17.20 -2.89
C MET A 813 -31.07 17.15 -2.37
N SER A 814 -31.65 18.30 -2.01
CA SER A 814 -33.01 18.40 -1.46
C SER A 814 -34.06 18.40 -2.58
N ARG A 815 -35.00 17.46 -2.55
CA ARG A 815 -36.11 17.33 -3.50
C ARG A 815 -37.42 17.09 -2.76
N VAL A 816 -38.56 17.50 -3.33
CA VAL A 816 -39.87 17.29 -2.68
C VAL A 816 -40.18 15.80 -2.51
N SER A 817 -40.63 15.37 -1.32
CA SER A 817 -41.05 14.00 -1.05
C SER A 817 -42.49 13.74 -1.48
N GLY A 818 -42.69 12.77 -2.38
CA GLY A 818 -44.03 12.30 -2.72
C GLY A 818 -44.70 11.51 -1.59
N GLN A 819 -43.93 10.70 -0.84
CA GLN A 819 -44.47 9.87 0.25
C GLN A 819 -44.90 10.73 1.44
N GLY A 820 -44.05 11.64 1.91
CA GLY A 820 -44.39 12.58 2.98
C GLY A 820 -45.60 13.44 2.65
N VAL A 821 -45.72 13.93 1.41
CA VAL A 821 -46.92 14.66 0.94
C VAL A 821 -48.17 13.81 1.05
N ALA A 822 -48.13 12.55 0.61
CA ALA A 822 -49.28 11.65 0.66
C ALA A 822 -49.74 11.39 2.12
N ILE A 823 -48.79 11.29 3.05
CA ILE A 823 -49.09 11.09 4.48
C ILE A 823 -49.79 12.33 5.06
N VAL A 824 -49.27 13.53 4.80
CA VAL A 824 -49.88 14.79 5.30
C VAL A 824 -51.30 14.96 4.75
N ILE A 825 -51.51 14.68 3.46
CA ILE A 825 -52.85 14.71 2.84
C ILE A 825 -53.79 13.71 3.51
N SER A 826 -53.31 12.49 3.78
CA SER A 826 -54.11 11.44 4.41
C SER A 826 -54.53 11.80 5.84
N ILE A 827 -53.62 12.36 6.64
CA ILE A 827 -53.91 12.84 8.00
C ILE A 827 -54.89 14.02 7.94
N GLY A 828 -54.65 14.98 7.05
CA GLY A 828 -55.53 16.14 6.88
C GLY A 828 -56.95 15.74 6.48
N ALA A 829 -57.08 14.82 5.51
CA ALA A 829 -58.38 14.30 5.08
C ALA A 829 -59.10 13.54 6.21
N PHE A 830 -58.39 12.70 6.96
CA PHE A 830 -58.94 11.97 8.10
C PHE A 830 -59.49 12.92 9.18
N LEU A 831 -58.73 13.97 9.53
CA LEU A 831 -59.19 14.98 10.49
C LEU A 831 -60.44 15.69 9.99
N VAL A 832 -60.45 16.17 8.74
CA VAL A 832 -61.63 16.83 8.16
C VAL A 832 -62.88 15.92 8.21
N ILE A 833 -62.73 14.62 7.88
CA ILE A 833 -63.84 13.65 7.91
C ILE A 833 -64.35 13.46 9.35
N ILE A 834 -63.46 13.28 10.32
CA ILE A 834 -63.84 13.14 11.74
C ILE A 834 -64.55 14.38 12.25
N THR A 835 -63.99 15.57 12.00
CA THR A 835 -64.60 16.83 12.44
C THR A 835 -65.97 17.03 11.81
N LEU A 836 -66.14 16.70 10.53
CA LEU A 836 -67.44 16.77 9.85
C LEU A 836 -68.47 15.84 10.50
N GLY A 837 -68.09 14.59 10.81
CA GLY A 837 -68.96 13.63 11.48
C GLY A 837 -69.37 14.06 12.90
N LEU A 838 -68.39 14.50 13.70
CA LEU A 838 -68.63 15.00 15.07
C LEU A 838 -69.44 16.29 15.06
N SER A 839 -69.18 17.18 14.12
CA SER A 839 -69.92 18.43 13.94
C SER A 839 -71.36 18.15 13.53
N TYR A 840 -71.60 17.19 12.64
CA TYR A 840 -72.97 16.76 12.28
C TYR A 840 -73.71 16.21 13.51
N TYR A 841 -73.06 15.34 14.30
CA TYR A 841 -73.65 14.79 15.51
C TYR A 841 -73.93 15.86 16.57
N SER A 842 -72.98 16.77 16.81
CA SER A 842 -73.15 17.93 17.72
C SER A 842 -74.28 18.84 17.24
N TYR A 843 -74.36 19.15 15.94
CA TYR A 843 -75.44 19.95 15.38
C TYR A 843 -76.83 19.32 15.63
N LYS A 844 -76.97 18.00 15.44
CA LYS A 844 -78.24 17.29 15.70
C LYS A 844 -78.71 17.46 17.15
N LYS A 845 -77.78 17.44 18.11
CA LYS A 845 -78.06 17.64 19.54
C LYS A 845 -78.46 19.09 19.86
N TRP A 846 -77.84 20.08 19.22
CA TRP A 846 -77.99 21.51 19.57
C TRP A 846 -78.88 22.32 18.62
N ARG A 847 -79.54 21.71 17.64
CA ARG A 847 -80.39 22.41 16.66
C ARG A 847 -81.64 23.08 17.22
N GLN A 848 -82.05 22.73 18.45
CA GLN A 848 -83.31 23.18 19.08
C GLN A 848 -83.20 24.52 19.83
N VAL A 849 -82.10 25.26 19.66
CA VAL A 849 -81.87 26.52 20.37
C VAL A 849 -82.50 27.67 19.59
N GLU A 850 -83.64 28.18 20.08
CA GLU A 850 -84.24 29.41 19.55
C GLU A 850 -83.40 30.64 19.94
N MET A 851 -83.08 31.48 18.95
CA MET A 851 -82.22 32.65 19.11
C MET A 851 -83.05 33.91 19.08
N MET A 852 -83.11 34.62 20.21
CA MET A 852 -83.71 35.95 20.27
C MET A 852 -82.72 36.98 19.72
N GLU A 853 -83.12 37.69 18.66
CA GLU A 853 -82.38 38.83 18.12
C GLU A 853 -82.37 39.98 19.14
N ILE A 854 -81.21 40.63 19.31
CA ILE A 854 -81.11 41.84 20.12
C ILE A 854 -81.75 42.99 19.34
N ARG A 855 -82.98 43.36 19.72
CA ARG A 855 -83.73 44.48 19.11
C ARG A 855 -83.80 45.71 20.02
N GLU A 856 -83.55 45.52 21.32
CA GLU A 856 -83.58 46.55 22.35
C GLU A 856 -82.19 46.70 23.01
N PRO A 857 -81.90 47.85 23.67
CA PRO A 857 -80.63 48.06 24.36
C PRO A 857 -80.40 47.08 25.52
N VAL A 858 -79.29 46.33 25.49
CA VAL A 858 -78.86 45.38 26.53
C VAL A 858 -77.52 45.82 27.12
N VAL A 859 -77.33 45.64 28.44
CA VAL A 859 -76.09 45.99 29.14
C VAL A 859 -74.95 45.05 28.73
N ARG A 860 -73.84 45.62 28.27
CA ARG A 860 -72.65 44.89 27.79
C ARG A 860 -71.93 44.17 28.93
N ASN A 861 -71.72 42.87 28.77
CA ASN A 861 -70.82 42.08 29.63
C ASN A 861 -69.39 42.08 29.05
N TRP A 862 -68.37 41.90 29.90
CA TRP A 862 -67.01 41.59 29.45
C TRP A 862 -66.97 40.36 28.52
N LYS A 863 -67.83 39.35 28.75
CA LYS A 863 -67.94 38.19 27.86
C LYS A 863 -68.42 38.56 26.45
N ASP A 864 -69.28 39.58 26.31
CA ASP A 864 -69.71 40.11 25.00
C ASP A 864 -68.56 40.86 24.31
N THR A 865 -67.74 41.58 25.10
CA THR A 865 -66.52 42.23 24.60
C THR A 865 -65.53 41.21 24.05
N MET A 866 -65.35 40.07 24.75
CA MET A 866 -64.50 38.98 24.27
C MET A 866 -65.04 38.36 22.97
N ALA A 867 -66.36 38.21 22.83
CA ALA A 867 -66.98 37.71 21.59
C ALA A 867 -66.78 38.67 20.40
N GLU A 868 -66.79 39.99 20.62
CA GLU A 868 -66.48 40.99 19.60
C GLU A 868 -64.98 41.01 19.25
N VAL A 869 -64.10 40.94 20.24
CA VAL A 869 -62.63 40.86 20.04
C VAL A 869 -62.25 39.61 19.26
N GLN A 870 -62.96 38.50 19.49
CA GLN A 870 -62.71 37.23 18.80
C GLN A 870 -62.86 37.35 17.27
N ILE A 871 -63.77 38.19 16.75
CA ILE A 871 -63.88 38.46 15.31
C ILE A 871 -62.57 39.03 14.77
N GLY A 872 -61.94 39.95 15.51
CA GLY A 872 -60.65 40.53 15.16
C GLY A 872 -59.50 39.52 15.25
N VAL A 873 -59.48 38.69 16.30
CA VAL A 873 -58.46 37.64 16.46
C VAL A 873 -58.55 36.64 15.30
N GLU A 874 -59.76 36.24 14.91
CA GLU A 874 -59.99 35.27 13.83
C GLU A 874 -59.62 35.80 12.45
N PHE A 875 -59.85 37.09 12.20
CA PHE A 875 -59.33 37.76 11.00
C PHE A 875 -57.82 37.54 10.84
N PHE A 876 -57.04 37.78 11.90
CA PHE A 876 -55.60 37.56 11.87
C PHE A 876 -55.22 36.08 11.76
N GLN A 877 -55.97 35.19 12.40
CA GLN A 877 -55.78 33.74 12.30
C GLN A 877 -55.97 33.22 10.87
N PHE A 878 -56.97 33.71 10.14
CA PHE A 878 -57.18 33.33 8.74
C PHE A 878 -56.13 33.94 7.81
N ILE A 879 -55.66 35.18 8.08
CA ILE A 879 -54.53 35.77 7.35
C ILE A 879 -53.27 34.92 7.50
N ALA A 880 -53.03 34.34 8.68
CA ALA A 880 -51.83 33.53 8.93
C ALA A 880 -51.77 32.23 8.09
N ILE A 881 -52.92 31.70 7.64
CA ILE A 881 -53.01 30.48 6.82
C ILE A 881 -53.19 30.81 5.32
N ALA A 882 -53.69 32.00 5.00
CA ALA A 882 -53.90 32.44 3.64
C ALA A 882 -52.59 32.54 2.83
N PRO A 883 -52.65 32.42 1.49
CA PRO A 883 -51.49 32.68 0.63
C PRO A 883 -50.99 34.13 0.80
N THR A 884 -49.67 34.33 0.76
CA THR A 884 -49.02 35.63 0.97
C THR A 884 -48.05 35.97 -0.16
N PHE A 885 -47.62 37.23 -0.28
CA PHE A 885 -46.57 37.66 -1.21
C PHE A 885 -45.43 38.35 -0.46
N THR A 886 -44.26 38.47 -1.10
CA THR A 886 -42.99 38.79 -0.42
C THR A 886 -43.04 40.06 0.42
N SER A 887 -43.60 41.15 -0.11
CA SER A 887 -43.71 42.43 0.62
C SER A 887 -44.76 42.43 1.74
N LEU A 888 -45.68 41.46 1.76
CA LEU A 888 -46.71 41.32 2.80
C LEU A 888 -46.22 40.49 3.99
N LYS A 889 -45.23 39.61 3.80
CA LYS A 889 -44.71 38.71 4.86
C LYS A 889 -44.29 39.47 6.12
N ILE A 890 -43.56 40.58 5.97
CA ILE A 890 -43.10 41.42 7.09
C ILE A 890 -44.27 42.01 7.89
N VAL A 891 -45.35 42.41 7.20
CA VAL A 891 -46.52 43.02 7.85
C VAL A 891 -47.39 41.97 8.54
N ILE A 892 -47.51 40.78 7.95
CA ILE A 892 -48.17 39.64 8.59
C ILE A 892 -47.39 39.18 9.81
N GLU A 893 -46.06 39.12 9.74
CA GLU A 893 -45.19 38.83 10.88
C GLU A 893 -45.39 39.86 12.01
N ALA A 894 -45.44 41.15 11.68
CA ALA A 894 -45.70 42.21 12.67
C ALA A 894 -47.10 42.14 13.28
N ALA A 895 -48.13 41.85 12.49
CA ALA A 895 -49.52 41.72 12.95
C ALA A 895 -49.75 40.43 13.77
N SER A 896 -49.09 39.33 13.39
CA SER A 896 -49.10 38.06 14.11
C SER A 896 -48.49 38.19 15.52
N ASN A 897 -47.42 38.98 15.67
CA ASN A 897 -46.80 39.27 16.98
C ASN A 897 -47.78 39.88 18.00
N ILE A 898 -48.82 40.60 17.54
CA ILE A 898 -49.76 41.32 18.42
C ILE A 898 -50.99 40.46 18.79
N PHE A 899 -51.45 39.58 17.89
CA PHE A 899 -52.75 38.90 18.03
C PHE A 899 -52.70 37.36 18.13
N MET A 900 -51.56 36.71 17.86
CA MET A 900 -51.41 35.24 17.86
C MET A 900 -50.62 34.64 19.04
N LEU A 901 -50.12 35.44 20.00
CA LEU A 901 -49.28 34.96 21.13
C LEU A 901 -48.11 34.06 20.67
N ASP A 902 -47.57 34.40 19.51
CA ASP A 902 -46.28 34.06 18.89
C ASP A 902 -45.65 32.66 19.07
N ILE A 903 -46.46 31.61 19.10
CA ILE A 903 -45.97 30.22 19.03
C ILE A 903 -45.18 29.99 17.73
N MET A 904 -45.64 30.51 16.59
CA MET A 904 -45.02 30.20 15.29
C MET A 904 -43.62 30.82 15.10
N LYS A 905 -43.32 31.96 15.73
CA LYS A 905 -42.00 32.59 15.66
C LYS A 905 -40.99 31.95 16.60
N VAL A 906 -41.41 31.50 17.79
CA VAL A 906 -40.56 30.65 18.65
C VAL A 906 -40.16 29.39 17.89
N ALA A 907 -41.11 28.75 17.19
CA ALA A 907 -40.86 27.61 16.30
C ALA A 907 -39.99 27.93 15.05
N GLN A 908 -39.66 29.19 14.79
CA GLN A 908 -38.82 29.63 13.67
C GLN A 908 -37.47 30.21 14.13
N SER A 909 -37.30 30.44 15.43
CA SER A 909 -36.09 31.05 15.99
C SER A 909 -34.88 30.12 15.96
N SER A 910 -35.08 28.86 16.33
CA SER A 910 -34.13 27.78 16.12
C SER A 910 -34.85 26.44 15.93
N LYS A 911 -34.16 25.49 15.32
CA LYS A 911 -34.66 24.10 15.15
C LYS A 911 -34.90 23.41 16.49
N ALA A 912 -34.10 23.72 17.51
CA ALA A 912 -34.28 23.18 18.85
C ALA A 912 -35.53 23.75 19.55
N ASP A 913 -35.75 25.07 19.44
CA ASP A 913 -36.90 25.75 20.05
C ASP A 913 -38.24 25.23 19.50
N TYR A 914 -38.27 24.81 18.23
CA TYR A 914 -39.42 24.14 17.63
C TYR A 914 -39.84 22.88 18.41
N TRP A 915 -38.89 21.98 18.71
CA TRP A 915 -39.20 20.72 19.41
C TRP A 915 -39.65 20.95 20.86
N VAL A 916 -39.05 21.92 21.56
CA VAL A 916 -39.46 22.33 22.90
C VAL A 916 -40.89 22.86 22.89
N LEU A 917 -41.19 23.73 21.93
CA LEU A 917 -42.51 24.33 21.80
C LEU A 917 -43.59 23.31 21.43
N LEU A 918 -43.30 22.39 20.50
CA LEU A 918 -44.19 21.29 20.15
C LEU A 918 -44.55 20.47 21.40
N SER A 919 -43.55 20.15 22.21
CA SER A 919 -43.72 19.39 23.46
C SER A 919 -44.60 20.16 24.47
N ALA A 920 -44.39 21.46 24.62
CA ALA A 920 -45.20 22.31 25.49
C ALA A 920 -46.67 22.37 25.04
N VAL A 921 -46.93 22.50 23.74
CA VAL A 921 -48.29 22.52 23.18
C VAL A 921 -48.98 21.16 23.35
N CYS A 922 -48.27 20.05 23.15
CA CYS A 922 -48.79 18.70 23.44
C CYS A 922 -49.24 18.59 24.91
N ALA A 923 -48.39 19.03 25.86
CA ALA A 923 -48.70 19.00 27.28
C ALA A 923 -49.95 19.84 27.62
N LEU A 924 -50.08 21.04 27.04
CA LEU A 924 -51.26 21.89 27.22
C LEU A 924 -52.53 21.26 26.64
N CYS A 925 -52.44 20.59 25.50
CA CYS A 925 -53.56 19.85 24.90
C CYS A 925 -54.02 18.68 25.80
N TYR A 926 -53.09 17.93 26.37
CA TYR A 926 -53.43 16.87 27.33
C TYR A 926 -54.07 17.43 28.59
N ALA A 927 -53.52 18.51 29.16
CA ALA A 927 -54.10 19.18 30.32
C ALA A 927 -55.52 19.66 30.04
N TRP A 928 -55.75 20.28 28.87
CA TRP A 928 -57.08 20.69 28.43
C TRP A 928 -58.05 19.52 28.31
N PHE A 929 -57.64 18.42 27.68
CA PHE A 929 -58.47 17.22 27.52
C PHE A 929 -58.86 16.60 28.86
N ILE A 930 -57.90 16.45 29.79
CA ILE A 930 -58.13 15.93 31.14
C ILE A 930 -59.15 16.79 31.90
N LEU A 931 -59.03 18.12 31.84
CA LEU A 931 -59.96 19.05 32.48
C LEU A 931 -61.37 18.92 31.92
N VAL A 932 -61.52 18.78 30.60
CA VAL A 932 -62.84 18.58 29.99
C VAL A 932 -63.46 17.26 30.44
N ILE A 933 -62.68 16.18 30.56
CA ILE A 933 -63.16 14.91 31.12
C ILE A 933 -63.61 15.06 32.58
N LEU A 934 -62.82 15.77 33.40
CA LEU A 934 -63.16 16.02 34.81
C LEU A 934 -64.50 16.76 34.96
N ILE A 935 -64.77 17.71 34.06
CA ILE A 935 -66.06 18.43 34.02
C ILE A 935 -67.16 17.51 33.52
N MET A 936 -66.95 16.78 32.42
CA MET A 936 -67.97 15.89 31.85
C MET A 936 -68.38 14.74 32.78
N THR A 937 -67.49 14.33 33.68
CA THR A 937 -67.74 13.27 34.68
C THR A 937 -68.24 13.79 36.03
N ASN A 938 -68.45 15.11 36.20
CA ASN A 938 -68.74 15.78 37.47
C ASN A 938 -67.69 15.52 38.58
N ALA A 939 -66.52 14.96 38.24
CA ALA A 939 -65.43 14.69 39.18
C ALA A 939 -64.81 15.98 39.74
N GLU A 940 -65.05 17.12 39.09
CA GLU A 940 -64.68 18.45 39.61
C GLU A 940 -65.21 18.73 41.03
N THR A 941 -66.39 18.21 41.37
CA THR A 941 -67.01 18.40 42.69
C THR A 941 -66.23 17.71 43.82
N TRP A 942 -65.47 16.65 43.49
CA TRP A 942 -64.58 15.96 44.41
C TRP A 942 -63.27 16.73 44.61
N LEU A 943 -62.67 17.24 43.52
CA LEU A 943 -61.43 18.03 43.57
C LEU A 943 -61.61 19.43 44.20
N GLN A 944 -62.80 20.03 44.06
CA GLN A 944 -63.12 21.33 44.67
C GLN A 944 -63.11 21.32 46.21
N LYS A 945 -63.05 20.14 46.86
CA LYS A 945 -62.89 20.00 48.31
C LYS A 945 -61.50 20.41 48.82
N LEU A 946 -60.50 20.47 47.94
CA LEU A 946 -59.15 20.94 48.28
C LEU A 946 -59.04 22.46 48.00
N PRO A 947 -58.74 23.31 49.00
CA PRO A 947 -58.80 24.77 48.85
C PRO A 947 -57.80 25.32 47.82
N MET A 948 -56.64 24.66 47.65
CA MET A 948 -55.64 25.03 46.64
C MET A 948 -56.13 24.70 45.21
N CYS A 949 -56.87 23.60 45.04
CA CYS A 949 -57.43 23.18 43.76
C CYS A 949 -58.65 24.00 43.36
N GLN A 950 -59.44 24.52 44.31
CA GLN A 950 -60.67 25.27 44.02
C GLN A 950 -60.41 26.54 43.21
N ARG A 951 -59.42 27.36 43.60
CA ARG A 951 -59.04 28.58 42.86
C ARG A 951 -58.48 28.24 41.48
N LEU A 952 -57.60 27.24 41.41
CA LEU A 952 -56.98 26.81 40.16
C LEU A 952 -58.02 26.25 39.17
N LEU A 953 -58.89 25.34 39.60
CA LEU A 953 -59.97 24.77 38.78
C LEU A 953 -60.97 25.84 38.32
N SER A 954 -61.32 26.80 39.18
CA SER A 954 -62.20 27.91 38.82
C SER A 954 -61.59 28.80 37.74
N MET A 955 -60.29 29.14 37.88
CA MET A 955 -59.53 29.88 36.88
C MET A 955 -59.41 29.10 35.57
N MET A 956 -59.08 27.81 35.64
CA MET A 956 -58.94 26.94 34.47
C MET A 956 -60.26 26.78 33.72
N ASN A 957 -61.38 26.65 34.44
CA ASN A 957 -62.71 26.51 33.82
C ASN A 957 -63.20 27.83 33.18
N THR A 958 -62.92 28.97 33.82
CA THR A 958 -63.43 30.28 33.37
C THR A 958 -62.57 30.89 32.25
N LEU A 959 -61.24 30.71 32.30
CA LEU A 959 -60.28 31.34 31.39
C LEU A 959 -59.60 30.34 30.47
N PHE A 960 -58.92 29.31 31.01
CA PHE A 960 -58.10 28.40 30.19
C PHE A 960 -58.91 27.57 29.21
N LEU A 961 -60.01 26.94 29.63
CA LEU A 961 -60.78 26.07 28.75
C LEU A 961 -61.42 26.80 27.56
N PRO A 962 -62.11 27.96 27.73
CA PRO A 962 -62.67 28.70 26.61
C PRO A 962 -61.60 29.36 25.73
N PHE A 963 -60.53 29.84 26.34
CA PHE A 963 -59.42 30.46 25.60
C PHE A 963 -58.69 29.42 24.75
N TYR A 964 -58.29 28.29 25.35
CA TYR A 964 -57.51 27.27 24.65
C TYR A 964 -58.36 26.53 23.61
N GLY A 965 -59.59 26.13 23.97
CA GLY A 965 -60.51 25.40 23.08
C GLY A 965 -61.12 26.23 21.94
N ASN A 966 -61.02 27.56 21.97
CA ASN A 966 -61.53 28.44 20.92
C ASN A 966 -60.42 29.27 20.26
N THR A 967 -59.70 30.09 21.04
CA THR A 967 -58.65 30.99 20.54
C THR A 967 -57.37 30.23 20.16
N MET A 968 -56.86 29.33 21.01
CA MET A 968 -55.63 28.56 20.71
C MET A 968 -55.87 27.30 19.87
N PHE A 969 -57.12 26.99 19.53
CA PHE A 969 -57.46 25.81 18.74
C PHE A 969 -56.68 25.73 17.42
N LEU A 970 -56.66 26.83 16.67
CA LEU A 970 -56.04 26.89 15.35
C LEU A 970 -54.49 26.89 15.43
N PRO A 971 -53.84 27.74 16.25
CA PRO A 971 -52.38 27.70 16.42
C PRO A 971 -51.86 26.37 16.96
N SER A 972 -52.52 25.79 17.96
CA SER A 972 -52.10 24.51 18.53
C SER A 972 -52.23 23.37 17.52
N LEU A 973 -53.36 23.27 16.81
CA LEU A 973 -53.56 22.22 15.80
C LEU A 973 -52.56 22.36 14.64
N ALA A 974 -52.29 23.59 14.18
CA ALA A 974 -51.33 23.84 13.12
C ALA A 974 -49.89 23.41 13.50
N LEU A 975 -49.48 23.61 14.75
CA LEU A 975 -48.18 23.15 15.26
C LEU A 975 -48.14 21.62 15.44
N LEU A 976 -49.21 21.02 15.97
CA LEU A 976 -49.30 19.57 16.12
C LEU A 976 -49.19 18.85 14.76
N LEU A 977 -49.75 19.43 13.70
CA LEU A 977 -49.63 18.87 12.35
C LEU A 977 -48.26 19.05 11.71
N ASP A 978 -47.44 20.02 12.16
CA ASP A 978 -46.12 20.30 11.56
C ASP A 978 -45.13 19.14 11.71
N VAL A 979 -45.25 18.33 12.76
CA VAL A 979 -44.37 17.17 12.97
C VAL A 979 -44.53 16.09 11.90
N PHE A 980 -45.70 16.03 11.25
CA PHE A 980 -45.96 15.05 10.19
C PHE A 980 -45.49 15.52 8.81
N VAL A 981 -45.01 16.77 8.68
CA VAL A 981 -44.61 17.35 7.40
C VAL A 981 -43.17 16.93 7.07
N CYS A 982 -43.08 15.86 6.27
CA CYS A 982 -41.85 15.29 5.75
C CYS A 982 -41.70 15.60 4.25
N ASP A 983 -41.59 16.88 3.90
CA ASP A 983 -41.82 17.33 2.52
C ASP A 983 -40.59 17.32 1.63
N HIS A 984 -39.40 17.03 2.17
CA HIS A 984 -38.18 16.93 1.37
C HIS A 984 -37.42 15.62 1.62
N THR A 985 -36.80 15.15 0.55
CA THR A 985 -35.91 14.00 0.49
C THR A 985 -34.52 14.46 0.14
N ALA A 986 -33.51 13.82 0.72
CA ALA A 986 -32.12 13.92 0.30
C ALA A 986 -31.47 12.54 0.45
N GLN A 987 -30.70 12.11 -0.56
CA GLN A 987 -30.00 10.81 -0.55
C GLN A 987 -30.95 9.62 -0.30
N GLY A 988 -32.16 9.68 -0.84
CA GLY A 988 -33.19 8.64 -0.68
C GLY A 988 -33.83 8.55 0.72
N ARG A 989 -33.55 9.49 1.62
CA ARG A 989 -34.17 9.58 2.96
C ARG A 989 -35.04 10.83 3.05
N GLU A 990 -36.14 10.73 3.81
CA GLU A 990 -37.04 11.85 4.08
C GLU A 990 -36.60 12.63 5.32
N TYR A 991 -36.80 13.94 5.34
CA TYR A 991 -36.45 14.82 6.45
C TYR A 991 -37.61 15.74 6.82
N VAL A 992 -37.62 16.20 8.07
CA VAL A 992 -38.68 17.06 8.60
C VAL A 992 -38.54 18.46 8.01
N TRP A 993 -39.63 19.03 7.47
CA TRP A 993 -39.65 20.37 6.85
C TRP A 993 -38.97 21.45 7.70
N ARG A 994 -39.27 21.47 9.01
CA ARG A 994 -38.75 22.49 9.95
C ARG A 994 -37.35 22.20 10.46
N ASP A 995 -36.91 20.96 10.39
CA ASP A 995 -35.61 20.53 10.91
C ASP A 995 -35.03 19.45 10.00
N CYS A 996 -34.28 19.88 8.98
CA CYS A 996 -33.61 18.99 8.05
C CYS A 996 -32.45 18.17 8.68
N TYR A 997 -32.14 18.35 9.97
CA TYR A 997 -31.26 17.42 10.71
C TYR A 997 -32.03 16.22 11.30
N MET A 998 -33.36 16.31 11.35
CA MET A 998 -34.22 15.24 11.83
C MET A 998 -34.70 14.40 10.64
N GLN A 999 -34.24 13.14 10.59
CA GLN A 999 -34.74 12.18 9.62
C GLN A 999 -36.20 11.80 9.96
N CYS A 1000 -37.07 11.84 8.96
CA CYS A 1000 -38.45 11.44 9.12
C CYS A 1000 -38.60 9.96 9.43
N TRP A 1001 -39.55 9.63 10.32
CA TRP A 1001 -39.81 8.27 10.81
C TRP A 1001 -38.61 7.54 11.44
N GLY A 1002 -37.51 8.26 11.73
CA GLY A 1002 -36.36 7.70 12.44
C GLY A 1002 -36.59 7.58 13.94
N ASP A 1003 -35.64 6.97 14.64
CA ASP A 1003 -35.73 6.71 16.09
C ASP A 1003 -35.93 7.97 16.92
N LYS A 1004 -35.32 9.09 16.51
CA LYS A 1004 -35.44 10.39 17.21
C LYS A 1004 -36.74 11.13 16.89
N HIS A 1005 -37.33 10.91 15.71
CA HIS A 1005 -38.54 11.61 15.28
C HIS A 1005 -39.81 10.90 15.77
N SER A 1006 -39.81 9.57 15.76
CA SER A 1006 -40.97 8.74 16.11
C SER A 1006 -41.63 9.08 17.46
N PRO A 1007 -40.89 9.42 18.54
CA PRO A 1007 -41.50 9.85 19.81
C PRO A 1007 -42.34 11.14 19.68
N TYR A 1008 -41.86 12.13 18.91
CA TYR A 1008 -42.59 13.38 18.69
C TYR A 1008 -43.85 13.17 17.85
N ILE A 1009 -43.77 12.29 16.84
CA ILE A 1009 -44.94 11.87 16.05
C ILE A 1009 -46.00 11.25 16.96
N ALA A 1010 -45.62 10.29 17.81
CA ALA A 1010 -46.54 9.61 18.70
C ALA A 1010 -47.18 10.59 19.71
N MET A 1011 -46.38 11.45 20.32
CA MET A 1011 -46.87 12.48 21.23
C MET A 1011 -47.89 13.41 20.54
N SER A 1012 -47.56 13.95 19.37
CA SER A 1012 -48.47 14.82 18.64
C SER A 1012 -49.74 14.10 18.18
N ALA A 1013 -49.64 12.85 17.72
CA ALA A 1013 -50.80 12.05 17.31
C ALA A 1013 -51.80 11.86 18.46
N ILE A 1014 -51.32 11.53 19.66
CA ILE A 1014 -52.16 11.40 20.86
C ILE A 1014 -52.82 12.75 21.19
N ALA A 1015 -52.08 13.86 21.08
CA ALA A 1015 -52.62 15.18 21.34
C ALA A 1015 -53.73 15.53 20.36
N ILE A 1016 -53.54 15.29 19.05
CA ILE A 1016 -54.56 15.52 18.02
C ILE A 1016 -55.81 14.66 18.31
N ILE A 1017 -55.65 13.35 18.50
CA ILE A 1017 -56.78 12.41 18.70
C ILE A 1017 -57.59 12.73 19.96
N THR A 1018 -56.96 13.23 21.01
CA THR A 1018 -57.66 13.55 22.27
C THR A 1018 -58.25 14.96 22.27
N TYR A 1019 -57.48 15.96 21.84
CA TYR A 1019 -57.86 17.36 21.89
C TYR A 1019 -58.86 17.74 20.80
N GLU A 1020 -58.60 17.40 19.53
CA GLU A 1020 -59.37 17.90 18.39
C GLU A 1020 -60.84 17.43 18.41
N PRO A 1021 -61.15 16.13 18.57
CA PRO A 1021 -62.54 15.65 18.59
C PRO A 1021 -63.36 16.29 19.70
N VAL A 1022 -62.78 16.42 20.89
CA VAL A 1022 -63.44 16.95 22.08
C VAL A 1022 -63.62 18.46 21.96
N ALA A 1023 -62.63 19.19 21.44
CA ALA A 1023 -62.75 20.62 21.16
C ALA A 1023 -63.83 20.90 20.11
N ALA A 1024 -63.84 20.17 18.99
CA ALA A 1024 -64.85 20.32 17.94
C ALA A 1024 -66.26 20.00 18.44
N PHE A 1025 -66.44 18.89 19.17
CA PHE A 1025 -67.73 18.49 19.71
C PHE A 1025 -68.25 19.45 20.78
N SER A 1026 -67.37 19.94 21.66
CA SER A 1026 -67.75 20.75 22.81
C SER A 1026 -68.03 22.22 22.50
N ARG A 1027 -67.57 22.76 21.36
CA ARG A 1027 -67.75 24.18 20.99
C ARG A 1027 -69.14 24.77 21.27
N PRO A 1028 -70.27 24.14 20.88
CA PRO A 1028 -71.61 24.65 21.19
C PRO A 1028 -72.00 24.59 22.68
N LEU A 1029 -71.46 23.63 23.46
CA LEU A 1029 -71.72 23.49 24.90
C LEU A 1029 -71.27 24.73 25.68
N TRP A 1030 -70.10 25.29 25.34
CA TRP A 1030 -69.50 26.43 26.04
C TRP A 1030 -70.33 27.71 25.96
N GLN A 1031 -71.10 27.86 24.90
CA GLN A 1031 -71.99 29.00 24.71
C GLN A 1031 -73.25 28.90 25.58
N GLN A 1032 -73.66 27.68 25.95
CA GLN A 1032 -74.87 27.43 26.74
C GLN A 1032 -74.61 27.32 28.24
N ALA A 1033 -73.45 26.78 28.63
CA ALA A 1033 -73.08 26.61 30.03
C ALA A 1033 -72.81 27.94 30.77
N LYS A 1034 -72.75 29.08 30.05
CA LYS A 1034 -72.39 30.38 30.62
C LYS A 1034 -73.62 31.25 30.92
N THR A 1035 -73.86 31.51 32.21
CA THR A 1035 -74.77 32.57 32.65
C THR A 1035 -74.19 33.95 32.27
N GLY A 1036 -74.98 34.78 31.59
CA GLY A 1036 -74.71 36.21 31.34
C GLY A 1036 -74.05 36.62 30.01
N LEU A 1037 -73.98 35.77 28.97
CA LEU A 1037 -73.54 36.17 27.62
C LEU A 1037 -74.74 36.60 26.75
N ASN A 1038 -74.73 37.84 26.25
CA ASN A 1038 -75.81 38.40 25.44
C ASN A 1038 -75.61 38.12 23.94
N ILE A 1039 -74.36 38.19 23.46
CA ILE A 1039 -74.01 37.87 22.07
C ILE A 1039 -73.96 36.35 21.91
N LYS A 1040 -74.90 35.79 21.14
CA LYS A 1040 -74.99 34.36 20.85
C LYS A 1040 -74.74 34.09 19.37
N ILE A 1041 -73.95 33.06 19.10
CA ILE A 1041 -73.64 32.54 17.76
C ILE A 1041 -74.55 31.35 17.45
N LYS A 1042 -75.01 31.21 16.20
CA LYS A 1042 -75.76 30.01 15.77
C LYS A 1042 -74.87 28.76 15.88
N PRO A 1043 -75.32 27.69 16.57
CA PRO A 1043 -74.53 26.46 16.73
C PRO A 1043 -74.04 25.87 15.40
N PHE A 1044 -74.87 25.93 14.36
CA PHE A 1044 -74.51 25.50 13.01
C PHE A 1044 -73.31 26.25 12.43
N PHE A 1045 -73.27 27.58 12.58
CA PHE A 1045 -72.15 28.39 12.08
C PHE A 1045 -70.86 28.10 12.84
N LEU A 1046 -70.94 27.94 14.17
CA LEU A 1046 -69.78 27.63 15.00
C LEU A 1046 -69.13 26.30 14.56
N LEU A 1047 -69.95 25.28 14.31
CA LEU A 1047 -69.49 23.98 13.84
C LEU A 1047 -68.95 24.04 12.40
N LEU A 1048 -69.66 24.70 11.48
CA LEU A 1048 -69.21 24.90 10.10
C LEU A 1048 -67.86 25.62 10.02
N LYS A 1049 -67.70 26.66 10.84
CA LYS A 1049 -66.45 27.40 10.97
C LYS A 1049 -65.30 26.52 11.45
N THR A 1050 -65.55 25.60 12.37
CA THR A 1050 -64.56 24.64 12.87
C THR A 1050 -64.11 23.69 11.74
N CYS A 1051 -65.06 23.14 10.99
CA CYS A 1051 -64.75 22.31 9.82
C CYS A 1051 -63.96 23.09 8.76
N MET A 1052 -64.32 24.34 8.51
CA MET A 1052 -63.62 25.20 7.56
C MET A 1052 -62.19 25.50 8.02
N GLN A 1053 -61.99 25.82 9.31
CA GLN A 1053 -60.67 26.06 9.89
C GLN A 1053 -59.73 24.86 9.70
N ILE A 1054 -60.20 23.64 9.97
CA ILE A 1054 -59.40 22.42 9.82
C ILE A 1054 -59.14 22.11 8.35
N LEU A 1055 -60.14 22.28 7.47
CA LEU A 1055 -59.98 22.10 6.03
C LEU A 1055 -58.90 23.05 5.46
N LEU A 1056 -58.91 24.32 5.87
CA LEU A 1056 -57.92 25.30 5.45
C LEU A 1056 -56.51 24.95 5.96
N ILE A 1057 -56.37 24.49 7.21
CA ILE A 1057 -55.07 24.02 7.72
C ILE A 1057 -54.58 22.82 6.91
N ALA A 1058 -55.45 21.83 6.68
CA ALA A 1058 -55.10 20.62 5.92
C ALA A 1058 -54.63 20.96 4.50
N VAL A 1059 -55.35 21.85 3.81
CA VAL A 1059 -54.98 22.37 2.48
C VAL A 1059 -53.67 23.14 2.54
N GLY A 1060 -53.48 23.99 3.55
CA GLY A 1060 -52.23 24.74 3.77
C GLY A 1060 -51.03 23.82 3.94
N LYS A 1061 -51.06 22.90 4.91
CA LYS A 1061 -49.97 21.97 5.17
C LYS A 1061 -49.68 21.02 4.00
N SER A 1062 -50.70 20.69 3.21
CA SER A 1062 -50.54 19.75 2.08
C SER A 1062 -50.02 20.42 0.81
N LEU A 1063 -50.46 21.64 0.48
CA LEU A 1063 -50.18 22.25 -0.83
C LEU A 1063 -49.17 23.40 -0.78
N GLN A 1064 -49.05 24.11 0.35
CA GLN A 1064 -48.27 25.35 0.42
C GLN A 1064 -46.79 25.14 0.12
N GLY A 1065 -46.20 24.02 0.57
CA GLY A 1065 -44.80 23.67 0.30
C GLY A 1065 -44.54 23.12 -1.11
N ILE A 1066 -45.54 22.52 -1.74
CA ILE A 1066 -45.41 21.88 -3.07
C ILE A 1066 -45.61 22.89 -4.20
N SER A 1067 -46.72 23.61 -4.13
CA SER A 1067 -47.11 24.58 -5.16
C SER A 1067 -47.88 25.72 -4.50
N PRO A 1068 -47.19 26.84 -4.18
CA PRO A 1068 -47.81 28.02 -3.60
C PRO A 1068 -48.99 28.55 -4.44
N LEU A 1069 -48.91 28.39 -5.77
CA LEU A 1069 -49.97 28.75 -6.70
C LEU A 1069 -51.21 27.85 -6.54
N ALA A 1070 -51.03 26.52 -6.51
CA ALA A 1070 -52.15 25.59 -6.33
C ALA A 1070 -52.84 25.78 -4.97
N HIS A 1071 -52.04 25.96 -3.91
CA HIS A 1071 -52.55 26.34 -2.60
C HIS A 1071 -53.40 27.62 -2.67
N GLY A 1072 -52.88 28.67 -3.32
CA GLY A 1072 -53.57 29.96 -3.43
C GLY A 1072 -54.93 29.88 -4.13
N ILE A 1073 -55.01 29.11 -5.23
CA ILE A 1073 -56.25 28.89 -5.99
C ILE A 1073 -57.29 28.17 -5.12
N VAL A 1074 -56.92 27.03 -4.53
CA VAL A 1074 -57.84 26.21 -3.72
C VAL A 1074 -58.31 26.99 -2.49
N PHE A 1075 -57.40 27.66 -1.79
CA PHE A 1075 -57.71 28.48 -0.63
C PHE A 1075 -58.70 29.59 -0.99
N SER A 1076 -58.45 30.34 -2.06
CA SER A 1076 -59.30 31.47 -2.46
C SER A 1076 -60.72 31.05 -2.84
N ILE A 1077 -60.88 29.91 -3.52
CA ILE A 1077 -62.20 29.37 -3.88
C ILE A 1077 -62.97 28.94 -2.63
N LEU A 1078 -62.35 28.15 -1.75
CA LEU A 1078 -62.98 27.65 -0.52
C LEU A 1078 -63.37 28.82 0.40
N PHE A 1079 -62.47 29.77 0.62
CA PHE A 1079 -62.69 30.91 1.53
C PHE A 1079 -63.75 31.88 1.01
N THR A 1080 -63.78 32.12 -0.30
CA THR A 1080 -64.82 32.97 -0.91
C THR A 1080 -66.21 32.30 -0.82
N SER A 1081 -66.29 30.98 -1.02
CA SER A 1081 -67.52 30.21 -0.80
C SER A 1081 -68.00 30.32 0.65
N PHE A 1082 -67.09 30.16 1.62
CA PHE A 1082 -67.38 30.31 3.04
C PHE A 1082 -67.86 31.72 3.40
N THR A 1083 -67.26 32.76 2.79
CA THR A 1083 -67.66 34.17 2.96
C THR A 1083 -69.08 34.40 2.45
N ILE A 1084 -69.42 33.93 1.25
CA ILE A 1084 -70.75 34.03 0.66
C ILE A 1084 -71.80 33.31 1.52
N PHE A 1085 -71.46 32.12 2.03
CA PHE A 1085 -72.36 31.34 2.87
C PHE A 1085 -72.61 32.02 4.23
N THR A 1086 -71.57 32.60 4.83
CA THR A 1086 -71.65 33.33 6.11
C THR A 1086 -72.58 34.53 6.03
N TYR A 1087 -72.54 35.28 4.90
CA TYR A 1087 -73.46 36.39 4.64
C TYR A 1087 -74.94 35.95 4.71
N LYS A 1088 -75.27 34.80 4.11
CA LYS A 1088 -76.64 34.26 4.11
C LYS A 1088 -77.08 33.79 5.50
N LEU A 1089 -76.17 33.24 6.30
CA LEU A 1089 -76.51 32.63 7.58
C LEU A 1089 -76.87 33.63 8.68
N ARG A 1090 -76.32 34.86 8.66
CA ARG A 1090 -76.38 35.83 9.78
C ARG A 1090 -76.01 35.16 11.11
N PRO A 1091 -74.72 34.87 11.33
CA PRO A 1091 -74.26 33.96 12.39
C PRO A 1091 -74.54 34.43 13.83
N PHE A 1092 -74.57 35.73 14.09
CA PHE A 1092 -74.80 36.32 15.40
C PHE A 1092 -76.26 36.79 15.56
N ASN A 1093 -76.77 36.80 16.79
CA ASN A 1093 -78.03 37.45 17.15
C ASN A 1093 -77.93 38.99 17.24
N TYR A 1094 -76.78 39.58 16.90
CA TYR A 1094 -76.53 41.02 16.89
C TYR A 1094 -76.06 41.51 15.51
N GLY A 1095 -76.76 42.49 14.94
CA GLY A 1095 -76.54 42.97 13.58
C GLY A 1095 -75.14 43.55 13.30
N ARG A 1096 -74.52 44.24 14.28
CA ARG A 1096 -73.15 44.78 14.10
C ARG A 1096 -72.10 43.68 14.03
N CYS A 1097 -72.19 42.65 14.85
CA CYS A 1097 -71.28 41.50 14.78
C CYS A 1097 -71.38 40.79 13.43
N ASN A 1098 -72.59 40.61 12.89
CA ASN A 1098 -72.78 40.05 11.55
C ASN A 1098 -72.09 40.88 10.44
N LEU A 1099 -72.16 42.21 10.53
CA LEU A 1099 -71.52 43.11 9.57
C LEU A 1099 -69.98 43.03 9.66
N TRP A 1100 -69.42 43.06 10.86
CA TRP A 1100 -67.96 43.00 11.07
C TRP A 1100 -67.39 41.63 10.73
N GLU A 1101 -68.06 40.54 11.09
CA GLU A 1101 -67.68 39.18 10.69
C GLU A 1101 -67.60 39.07 9.17
N PHE A 1102 -68.68 39.44 8.47
CA PHE A 1102 -68.70 39.39 7.00
C PHE A 1102 -67.61 40.27 6.37
N SER A 1103 -67.44 41.50 6.86
CA SER A 1103 -66.42 42.42 6.34
C SER A 1103 -65.00 41.86 6.52
N SER A 1104 -64.73 41.24 7.67
CA SER A 1104 -63.43 40.61 7.95
C SER A 1104 -63.14 39.44 7.00
N LEU A 1105 -64.14 38.60 6.70
CA LEU A 1105 -63.99 37.49 5.77
C LEU A 1105 -63.78 37.97 4.32
N VAL A 1106 -64.49 39.01 3.89
CA VAL A 1106 -64.27 39.62 2.56
C VAL A 1106 -62.86 40.19 2.44
N ALA A 1107 -62.33 40.81 3.50
CA ALA A 1107 -60.97 41.33 3.50
C ALA A 1107 -59.92 40.22 3.34
N VAL A 1108 -60.13 39.04 3.93
CA VAL A 1108 -59.27 37.86 3.76
C VAL A 1108 -59.41 37.27 2.35
N SER A 1109 -60.64 37.10 1.84
CA SER A 1109 -60.88 36.66 0.45
C SER A 1109 -60.20 37.56 -0.59
N TYR A 1110 -60.29 38.89 -0.41
CA TYR A 1110 -59.62 39.83 -1.29
C TYR A 1110 -58.10 39.67 -1.26
N MET A 1111 -57.54 39.54 -0.06
CA MET A 1111 -56.11 39.33 0.12
C MET A 1111 -55.65 38.01 -0.53
N SER A 1112 -56.38 36.92 -0.34
CA SER A 1112 -55.99 35.61 -0.87
C SER A 1112 -56.01 35.59 -2.40
N ILE A 1113 -56.99 36.23 -3.04
CA ILE A 1113 -57.07 36.37 -4.50
C ILE A 1113 -55.88 37.18 -5.01
N LEU A 1114 -55.58 38.31 -4.36
CA LEU A 1114 -54.46 39.18 -4.74
C LEU A 1114 -53.10 38.46 -4.60
N ALA A 1115 -52.90 37.72 -3.52
CA ALA A 1115 -51.70 36.91 -3.33
C ALA A 1115 -51.59 35.79 -4.38
N THR A 1116 -52.69 35.14 -4.72
CA THR A 1116 -52.73 34.09 -5.76
C THR A 1116 -52.34 34.66 -7.13
N LEU A 1117 -52.86 35.84 -7.49
CA LEU A 1117 -52.49 36.54 -8.73
C LEU A 1117 -51.02 36.97 -8.75
N SER A 1118 -50.43 37.26 -7.58
CA SER A 1118 -49.01 37.63 -7.50
C SER A 1118 -48.07 36.48 -7.89
N TYR A 1119 -48.50 35.23 -7.68
CA TYR A 1119 -47.70 34.04 -8.03
C TYR A 1119 -47.67 33.74 -9.53
N SER A 1120 -48.68 34.18 -10.29
CA SER A 1120 -48.67 34.10 -11.76
C SER A 1120 -47.96 35.29 -12.42
N GLY A 1121 -47.58 36.32 -11.64
CA GLY A 1121 -46.79 37.46 -12.07
C GLY A 1121 -45.47 37.58 -11.30
N ASN A 1122 -44.94 38.80 -11.17
CA ASN A 1122 -43.77 39.05 -10.32
C ASN A 1122 -44.23 39.28 -8.86
N SER A 1123 -44.05 38.27 -8.02
CA SER A 1123 -44.44 38.26 -6.60
C SER A 1123 -43.65 39.25 -5.73
N SER A 1124 -42.51 39.75 -6.22
CA SER A 1124 -41.68 40.76 -5.52
C SER A 1124 -42.11 42.21 -5.78
N HIS A 1125 -43.07 42.43 -6.69
CA HIS A 1125 -43.48 43.78 -7.08
C HIS A 1125 -44.30 44.48 -5.99
N ILE A 1126 -43.86 45.67 -5.55
CA ILE A 1126 -44.49 46.42 -4.45
C ILE A 1126 -45.95 46.83 -4.73
N GLY A 1127 -46.34 46.90 -6.00
CA GLY A 1127 -47.71 47.23 -6.42
C GLY A 1127 -48.78 46.32 -5.81
N TRP A 1128 -48.48 45.05 -5.54
CA TRP A 1128 -49.40 44.13 -4.86
C TRP A 1128 -49.72 44.59 -3.43
N PHE A 1129 -48.71 45.10 -2.72
CA PHE A 1129 -48.90 45.63 -1.37
C PHE A 1129 -49.77 46.88 -1.36
N VAL A 1130 -49.55 47.78 -2.33
CA VAL A 1130 -50.34 49.01 -2.47
C VAL A 1130 -51.80 48.68 -2.77
N ALA A 1131 -52.06 47.75 -3.69
CA ALA A 1131 -53.42 47.30 -4.01
C ALA A 1131 -54.15 46.74 -2.77
N LEU A 1132 -53.45 45.97 -1.94
CA LEU A 1132 -54.01 45.43 -0.69
C LEU A 1132 -54.47 46.55 0.26
N ILE A 1133 -53.59 47.52 0.55
CA ILE A 1133 -53.88 48.62 1.48
C ILE A 1133 -55.09 49.42 0.99
N VAL A 1134 -55.12 49.76 -0.30
CA VAL A 1134 -56.22 50.53 -0.88
C VAL A 1134 -57.53 49.74 -0.77
N GLY A 1135 -57.53 48.45 -1.10
CA GLY A 1135 -58.70 47.59 -0.98
C GLY A 1135 -59.23 47.49 0.45
N TRP A 1136 -58.35 47.28 1.44
CA TRP A 1136 -58.74 47.22 2.85
C TRP A 1136 -59.23 48.57 3.39
N ALA A 1137 -58.62 49.68 2.98
CA ALA A 1137 -59.07 51.02 3.38
C ALA A 1137 -60.48 51.33 2.88
N LEU A 1138 -60.78 51.01 1.61
CA LEU A 1138 -62.11 51.16 1.03
C LEU A 1138 -63.14 50.27 1.72
N LEU A 1139 -62.79 49.01 1.99
CA LEU A 1139 -63.66 48.06 2.67
C LEU A 1139 -63.98 48.53 4.10
N GLY A 1140 -62.95 48.92 4.88
CA GLY A 1140 -63.12 49.41 6.24
C GLY A 1140 -63.97 50.69 6.30
N ALA A 1141 -63.74 51.65 5.39
CA ALA A 1141 -64.55 52.86 5.30
C ALA A 1141 -66.02 52.54 4.97
N GLY A 1142 -66.25 51.61 4.04
CA GLY A 1142 -67.58 51.11 3.69
C GLY A 1142 -68.29 50.46 4.88
N THR A 1143 -67.62 49.54 5.59
CA THR A 1143 -68.15 48.86 6.77
C THR A 1143 -68.55 49.86 7.86
N ILE A 1144 -67.71 50.86 8.16
CA ILE A 1144 -68.02 51.90 9.15
C ILE A 1144 -69.24 52.74 8.72
N PHE A 1145 -69.33 53.07 7.43
CA PHE A 1145 -70.49 53.78 6.87
C PHE A 1145 -71.79 52.97 7.04
N PHE A 1146 -71.79 51.69 6.64
CA PHE A 1146 -72.95 50.82 6.80
C PHE A 1146 -73.33 50.60 8.27
N GLN A 1147 -72.34 50.42 9.15
CA GLN A 1147 -72.55 50.31 10.59
C GLN A 1147 -73.29 51.53 11.14
N ARG A 1148 -72.83 52.75 10.81
CA ARG A 1148 -73.43 53.99 11.29
C ARG A 1148 -74.85 54.20 10.74
N LYS A 1149 -75.07 53.82 9.48
CA LYS A 1149 -76.33 54.11 8.78
C LYS A 1149 -77.44 53.09 9.06
N TYR A 1150 -77.12 51.80 9.19
CA TYR A 1150 -78.13 50.74 9.22
C TYR A 1150 -78.13 49.87 10.48
N PHE A 1151 -77.10 49.94 11.33
CA PHE A 1151 -76.97 49.06 12.50
C PHE A 1151 -76.81 49.85 13.82
N PRO A 1152 -77.89 50.05 14.60
CA PRO A 1152 -77.84 50.81 15.86
C PRO A 1152 -76.97 50.13 16.93
N ASN A 1153 -76.46 50.94 17.89
CA ASN A 1153 -75.71 50.41 19.03
C ASN A 1153 -76.69 49.91 20.09
N LEU A 1154 -76.91 48.59 20.15
CA LEU A 1154 -77.85 47.98 21.08
C LEU A 1154 -77.13 47.32 22.28
N LEU A 1155 -75.80 47.28 22.28
CA LEU A 1155 -75.01 46.91 23.45
C LEU A 1155 -74.52 48.20 24.12
N VAL A 1156 -75.13 48.53 25.26
CA VAL A 1156 -74.87 49.77 25.99
C VAL A 1156 -73.99 49.47 27.19
N ALA A 1157 -73.06 50.38 27.51
CA ALA A 1157 -72.27 50.26 28.73
C ALA A 1157 -73.19 50.27 29.96
N PRO A 1158 -72.83 49.58 31.07
CA PRO A 1158 -73.59 49.67 32.31
C PRO A 1158 -73.83 51.14 32.67
N ALA A 1159 -75.06 51.47 33.05
CA ALA A 1159 -75.49 52.83 33.31
C ALA A 1159 -74.94 53.33 34.66
N GLU A 1160 -73.63 53.54 34.72
CA GLU A 1160 -72.91 54.38 35.68
C GLU A 1160 -71.43 54.46 35.22
N ALA A 1161 -71.14 55.46 34.39
CA ALA A 1161 -69.84 56.16 34.26
C ALA A 1161 -69.78 56.95 32.95
N LYS A 1162 -70.48 58.09 32.91
CA LYS A 1162 -69.97 59.24 32.15
C LYS A 1162 -68.78 59.83 32.92
N SER A 1163 -67.63 59.17 32.84
CA SER A 1163 -66.34 59.73 33.26
C SER A 1163 -65.24 59.11 32.44
N LYS A 1164 -64.49 59.96 31.72
CA LYS A 1164 -63.37 59.57 30.88
C LYS A 1164 -62.24 59.00 31.75
N ARG A 1165 -61.62 57.91 31.26
CA ARG A 1165 -60.30 57.34 31.64
C ARG A 1165 -60.19 56.71 33.04
N LYS A 1166 -60.14 55.37 33.08
CA LYS A 1166 -58.90 54.58 33.33
C LYS A 1166 -59.24 53.07 33.37
N VAL A 1167 -58.51 52.29 32.55
CA VAL A 1167 -58.57 50.82 32.44
C VAL A 1167 -57.48 50.14 33.31
N TYR A 1168 -56.88 50.87 34.24
CA TYR A 1168 -55.92 50.33 35.20
C TYR A 1168 -56.53 50.34 36.58
N ASN A 1169 -57.27 49.28 36.94
CA ASN A 1169 -57.54 48.87 38.33
C ASN A 1169 -58.27 47.52 38.33
N MET A 1170 -57.59 46.47 37.87
CA MET A 1170 -58.02 45.07 38.06
C MET A 1170 -56.94 44.25 38.78
N LEU A 1171 -56.02 44.92 39.49
CA LEU A 1171 -54.94 44.28 40.26
C LEU A 1171 -54.87 44.66 41.73
N GLU A 1172 -55.80 45.44 42.29
CA GLU A 1172 -55.83 45.69 43.74
C GLU A 1172 -57.25 45.64 44.29
N ALA A 1173 -57.59 44.51 44.90
CA ALA A 1173 -58.57 44.40 45.98
C ALA A 1173 -58.39 43.07 46.75
N GLN A 1174 -57.43 43.08 47.67
CA GLN A 1174 -57.48 42.47 49.02
C GLN A 1174 -56.44 43.31 49.77
N ASP A 1175 -56.75 44.12 50.78
CA ASP A 1175 -57.50 43.80 51.98
C ASP A 1175 -57.94 45.09 52.72
N VAL A 1176 -59.04 44.97 53.46
CA VAL A 1176 -59.45 45.91 54.50
C VAL A 1176 -58.82 45.42 55.81
N SER A 1177 -57.97 46.22 56.46
CA SER A 1177 -58.15 46.58 57.88
C SER A 1177 -57.04 47.51 58.42
N GLN A 1178 -57.54 48.53 59.14
CA GLN A 1178 -56.95 49.24 60.28
C GLN A 1178 -55.96 50.41 60.08
N ASN A 1179 -56.56 51.59 60.30
CA ASN A 1179 -56.17 52.65 61.24
C ASN A 1179 -55.09 53.70 60.91
N GLU A 1180 -55.57 54.93 61.08
CA GLU A 1180 -54.96 56.10 61.73
C GLU A 1180 -54.07 57.07 60.92
N ASP A 1181 -54.68 58.24 60.74
CA ASP A 1181 -54.19 59.58 61.11
C ASP A 1181 -53.25 60.41 60.21
N LEU A 1182 -53.88 61.49 59.73
CA LEU A 1182 -53.48 62.89 59.88
C LEU A 1182 -52.21 63.41 59.19
N SER A 1183 -52.51 64.12 58.09
CA SER A 1183 -52.29 65.58 57.95
C SER A 1183 -50.96 66.11 57.39
N LYS A 1184 -51.13 67.02 56.40
CA LYS A 1184 -50.35 68.25 56.13
C LYS A 1184 -48.90 68.05 55.64
N GLN A 1185 -48.27 68.93 54.87
CA GLN A 1185 -48.60 70.10 54.06
C GLN A 1185 -47.30 70.38 53.26
N GLU A 1186 -47.45 70.74 51.98
CA GLU A 1186 -46.80 71.89 51.33
C GLU A 1186 -45.26 72.06 51.19
N ILE A 1187 -44.82 72.16 49.91
CA ILE A 1187 -44.17 73.34 49.26
C ILE A 1187 -42.66 73.57 49.59
N PRO A 1188 -41.81 74.20 48.73
CA PRO A 1188 -41.63 74.12 47.27
C PRO A 1188 -40.16 74.43 46.78
N SER A 1189 -40.02 74.53 45.45
CA SER A 1189 -39.40 75.65 44.71
C SER A 1189 -37.93 75.65 44.22
N GLN A 1190 -37.88 76.00 42.92
CA GLN A 1190 -37.01 76.98 42.22
C GLN A 1190 -35.68 76.47 41.65
N SER A 1191 -35.53 76.35 40.31
CA SER A 1191 -35.38 77.38 39.23
C SER A 1191 -33.88 77.62 38.93
N LEU A 1192 -33.34 77.91 37.74
CA LEU A 1192 -33.73 78.62 36.52
C LEU A 1192 -32.77 78.23 35.35
N ASN A 1193 -33.29 78.29 34.10
CA ASN A 1193 -32.71 78.82 32.83
C ASN A 1193 -31.40 78.22 32.22
N GLN A 1194 -31.16 78.19 30.89
CA GLN A 1194 -31.76 78.87 29.72
C GLN A 1194 -31.33 78.21 28.38
N ASP A 1195 -32.30 78.06 27.46
CA ASP A 1195 -32.35 78.37 26.02
C ASP A 1195 -31.25 78.06 24.95
N SER A 1196 -31.66 77.25 23.96
CA SER A 1196 -32.00 77.65 22.56
C SER A 1196 -31.25 77.03 21.35
N ASN A 1197 -32.10 76.46 20.47
CA ASN A 1197 -32.20 76.61 19.00
C ASN A 1197 -31.41 75.78 17.96
N ASN A 1198 -32.24 75.17 17.09
CA ASN A 1198 -32.22 75.05 15.62
C ASN A 1198 -31.44 73.95 14.87
N LYS A 1199 -32.23 72.93 14.45
CA LYS A 1199 -32.59 72.52 13.07
C LYS A 1199 -31.57 72.55 11.91
N GLN A 1200 -31.56 71.37 11.25
CA GLN A 1200 -31.76 71.08 9.81
C GLN A 1200 -30.58 70.60 8.92
N ASN A 1201 -30.77 69.34 8.45
CA ASN A 1201 -30.72 68.85 7.07
C ASN A 1201 -29.39 68.59 6.32
N LEU A 1202 -29.27 67.31 5.91
CA LEU A 1202 -29.13 66.78 4.53
C LEU A 1202 -27.77 66.20 4.03
N VAL A 1203 -27.91 64.96 3.51
CA VAL A 1203 -27.21 64.24 2.40
C VAL A 1203 -25.98 63.35 2.66
N LEU A 1204 -26.22 62.07 2.32
CA LEU A 1204 -25.38 60.97 1.80
C LEU A 1204 -23.98 61.36 1.26
N GLU A 1205 -22.90 60.57 1.40
CA GLU A 1205 -22.65 59.31 0.68
C GLU A 1205 -21.33 58.64 1.16
N ILE A 1206 -21.37 57.30 1.19
CA ILE A 1206 -20.33 56.36 0.71
C ILE A 1206 -19.04 56.07 1.54
N ARG A 1207 -19.05 54.80 2.01
CA ARG A 1207 -17.97 53.78 2.12
C ARG A 1207 -16.78 53.95 3.08
N SER A 1208 -16.84 53.03 4.07
CA SER A 1208 -15.99 51.83 4.19
C SER A 1208 -14.80 51.82 5.15
N LYS A 1209 -14.74 50.66 5.83
CA LYS A 1209 -13.59 49.96 6.43
C LYS A 1209 -13.10 50.38 7.83
N SER A 1210 -13.51 49.53 8.78
CA SER A 1210 -12.66 48.70 9.67
C SER A 1210 -11.52 49.36 10.44
N ASN A 1211 -11.68 49.37 11.77
CA ASN A 1211 -10.60 49.41 12.76
C ASN A 1211 -9.92 48.04 12.93
N PRO A 1212 -8.62 48.03 13.28
CA PRO A 1212 -7.94 46.89 13.91
C PRO A 1212 -7.63 47.13 15.41
N VAL A 1213 -7.57 46.01 16.16
CA VAL A 1213 -6.48 45.51 17.05
C VAL A 1213 -5.95 46.35 18.23
N SER A 1214 -5.50 45.58 19.26
CA SER A 1214 -4.48 45.82 20.31
C SER A 1214 -5.03 46.12 21.72
N GLU A 1215 -4.47 45.66 22.84
CA GLU A 1215 -3.46 44.64 23.21
C GLU A 1215 -3.48 44.55 24.77
N GLU A 1216 -3.13 43.37 25.28
CA GLU A 1216 -2.28 43.09 26.46
C GLU A 1216 -2.60 43.50 27.93
N HIS A 1217 -2.62 42.45 28.76
CA HIS A 1217 -1.74 42.19 29.94
C HIS A 1217 -2.24 42.32 31.41
N PRO A 1218 -1.58 41.62 32.40
CA PRO A 1218 -2.20 40.59 33.25
C PRO A 1218 -2.02 40.81 34.78
N LYS A 1219 -2.38 39.82 35.63
CA LYS A 1219 -1.61 39.40 36.83
C LYS A 1219 -2.24 38.22 37.61
N SER A 1220 -1.35 37.45 38.24
CA SER A 1220 -1.54 36.28 39.12
C SER A 1220 -0.89 36.48 40.51
N SER A 1221 -1.29 35.69 41.52
CA SER A 1221 -0.57 35.39 42.78
C SER A 1221 -1.21 34.14 43.44
N GLU A 1222 -0.51 32.99 43.56
CA GLU A 1222 0.19 32.42 44.76
C GLU A 1222 -0.76 31.71 45.77
N SER A 1223 -0.48 30.55 46.41
CA SER A 1223 0.76 29.79 46.72
C SER A 1223 0.49 28.34 47.28
N ASP A 1224 1.51 27.46 47.21
CA ASP A 1224 2.05 26.44 48.18
C ASP A 1224 1.28 25.13 48.60
N SER A 1225 1.87 23.93 48.84
CA SER A 1225 3.27 23.42 48.87
C SER A 1225 3.39 21.84 48.88
N ASP A 1226 4.63 21.35 48.63
CA ASP A 1226 5.41 20.16 49.14
C ASP A 1226 4.95 18.69 48.82
N ASP A 1227 5.76 17.64 48.57
CA ASP A 1227 7.19 17.23 48.70
C ASP A 1227 7.46 16.11 47.62
N GLU A 1228 8.56 16.06 46.84
CA GLU A 1228 9.97 15.65 47.10
C GLU A 1228 10.30 14.17 46.72
N VAL A 1229 11.51 13.99 46.15
CA VAL A 1229 12.38 12.78 45.98
C VAL A 1229 12.81 12.43 44.53
N ASP A 1230 14.12 12.69 44.32
CA ASP A 1230 15.16 12.21 43.38
C ASP A 1230 15.02 10.75 42.85
N GLU A 1231 15.62 10.29 41.75
CA GLU A 1231 17.05 10.34 41.37
C GLU A 1231 17.25 9.70 39.96
N GLY A 1232 18.29 10.10 39.20
CA GLY A 1232 19.03 9.18 38.31
C GLY A 1232 19.01 9.42 36.79
N ALA A 1233 20.16 9.83 36.26
CA ALA A 1233 20.48 9.98 34.83
C ALA A 1233 21.38 8.83 34.30
N ILE A 1234 21.08 8.33 33.07
CA ILE A 1234 21.96 7.95 31.89
C ILE A 1234 23.12 6.92 32.12
N PRO A 1235 23.68 6.14 31.12
CA PRO A 1235 23.26 5.63 29.78
C PRO A 1235 23.41 4.08 29.60
N ILE A 1236 22.95 3.53 28.47
CA ILE A 1236 23.67 2.67 27.48
C ILE A 1236 22.90 2.70 26.16
#